data_AF-A0A957K5A9-F1
#
_entry.id   AF-A0A957K5A9-F1
#
_cell.length_a   1.000
_cell.length_b   1.000
_cell.length_c   1.000
_cell.angle_alpha   90.00
_cell.angle_beta   90.00
_cell.angle_gamma   90.00
#
_symmetry.space_group_name_H-M   'P 1'
#
loop_
_entity.id
_entity.type
_entity.pdbx_description
1 polymer ?
#
loop_
_entity_poly.entity_id
_entity_poly.type
_entity_poly.pdbx_seq_one_letter_code
_entity_poly.pdbx_strand_id
1 'polypeptide(L)'
;FNANAGWLYGLEDIRGYDSVILRQYTDYMGAIEPQNELLFNRIQGLADWNAINSPLVDLLGVKYIITQETLDLPKLALAWEGEGVRIYENLAVMPRAYTIARTATAPVADFQEAVAQYDPRQYVLVEATAGTATATDVQSGQPQPAEVLARGNIELIALAEIVEPSWLILNDTYAPGWRAFVRPVDTAGEPLADEQELPITLVNGNFRGVQLNDSGRYEVRFRYSPTSFLVGGLTSLMGAVILLLGMIVWLWRRFFDPNAQLSGARSVAKNSLAPMMLNLFNRGIDFAFALFYLRVLGPAEAGGYATAIVIAGIYDIIANFGLNTYLIREVSRDKSRAGHFLLNTNLLRIGTGLLAAAPVLLYLWVRDGSLNLLADDISLAVLLLMVGMIFSGMGQLLAGLFYAYEQAERPAVVTTITTIMKVGLGVVALLLGQGFVGLATVSILVNLVTLLILILLAWRHFALKGPWRIDWPLQRRMLRDSYPLMINHLLATAFFQIDIVMMEQINGETITGWYSSAYKWVNAFNVIPSFFTFALFPIISRQVQESVAEARQTFQLSLKLMILISLPLAAATMLAAPFLIGVLGGPEFLPAGAISLQIVIWSIPFGWLNSVTNYVLIALGLERIETRAFIAGVLFNIIGNAIFLARYSYVAAAVTTILSEIVLLAIFNYYLRRKMPAVGWVRLLYRPVLAASSATAVMLLGAQLHWLLGIALGLPIYAAGLWLLGVFNATEQSILAQVLPHRLAVRLGMSG
;
A
#
# COMPACT_ATOMS: atom_id res chain seq x y z
N PHE A 1 -26.86 40.58 -9.65
CA PHE A 1 -25.53 40.08 -9.24
C PHE A 1 -25.26 38.80 -10.04
N ASN A 2 -24.09 38.64 -10.68
CA ASN A 2 -23.74 37.37 -11.32
C ASN A 2 -23.38 36.35 -10.23
N ALA A 3 -23.97 35.15 -10.28
CA ALA A 3 -23.65 34.09 -9.33
C ALA A 3 -22.15 33.76 -9.36
N ASN A 4 -21.59 33.41 -8.21
CA ASN A 4 -20.17 33.06 -8.01
C ASN A 4 -19.16 34.20 -8.31
N ALA A 5 -19.59 35.44 -8.57
CA ALA A 5 -18.65 36.53 -8.86
C ALA A 5 -17.70 36.84 -7.68
N GLY A 6 -18.14 36.63 -6.44
CA GLY A 6 -17.33 36.80 -5.24
C GLY A 6 -16.13 35.84 -5.16
N TRP A 7 -16.24 34.65 -5.77
CA TRP A 7 -15.20 33.62 -5.74
C TRP A 7 -13.89 34.09 -6.38
N LEU A 8 -13.96 34.92 -7.44
CA LEU A 8 -12.77 35.52 -8.08
C LEU A 8 -11.95 36.39 -7.12
N TYR A 9 -12.58 36.89 -6.06
CA TYR A 9 -11.96 37.75 -5.05
C TYR A 9 -11.74 37.02 -3.72
N GLY A 10 -11.96 35.70 -3.67
CA GLY A 10 -11.88 34.91 -2.44
C GLY A 10 -13.00 35.22 -1.43
N LEU A 11 -14.10 35.82 -1.88
CA LEU A 11 -15.28 36.08 -1.06
C LEU A 11 -16.25 34.90 -1.17
N GLU A 12 -16.57 34.31 -0.02
CA GLU A 12 -17.58 33.24 0.09
C GLU A 12 -18.99 33.83 0.13
N ASP A 13 -19.91 33.19 -0.58
CA ASP A 13 -21.33 33.56 -0.65
C ASP A 13 -22.15 32.29 -0.36
N ILE A 14 -23.26 32.43 0.37
CA ILE A 14 -24.21 31.33 0.64
C ILE A 14 -25.05 31.01 -0.61
N ARG A 15 -25.00 31.87 -1.62
CA ARG A 15 -25.66 31.70 -2.91
C ARG A 15 -24.65 31.23 -3.94
N GLY A 16 -25.14 30.73 -5.05
CA GLY A 16 -24.25 30.39 -6.15
C GLY A 16 -24.94 29.70 -7.30
N TYR A 17 -24.17 29.53 -8.37
CA TYR A 17 -24.51 28.63 -9.46
C TYR A 17 -23.75 27.33 -9.26
N ASP A 18 -24.47 26.21 -9.17
CA ASP A 18 -23.89 24.88 -9.04
C ASP A 18 -24.71 23.86 -9.86
N SER A 19 -24.03 23.11 -10.72
CA SER A 19 -24.66 22.06 -11.54
C SER A 19 -25.08 20.85 -10.70
N VAL A 20 -24.54 20.68 -9.50
CA VAL A 20 -24.88 19.60 -8.57
C VAL A 20 -25.13 20.20 -7.19
N ILE A 21 -26.40 20.52 -6.91
CA ILE A 21 -26.80 21.09 -5.62
C ILE A 21 -27.12 19.97 -4.63
N LEU A 22 -26.51 20.00 -3.45
CA LEU A 22 -26.83 19.08 -2.36
C LEU A 22 -28.26 19.35 -1.87
N ARG A 23 -29.13 18.34 -1.95
CA ARG A 23 -30.52 18.40 -1.44
C ARG A 23 -30.58 18.96 -0.02
N GLN A 24 -29.70 18.47 0.85
CA GLN A 24 -29.59 18.91 2.23
C GLN A 24 -29.34 20.42 2.38
N TYR A 25 -28.45 20.99 1.56
CA TYR A 25 -28.19 22.43 1.57
C TYR A 25 -29.40 23.22 1.05
N THR A 26 -30.09 22.69 0.02
CA THR A 26 -31.34 23.25 -0.47
C THR A 26 -32.43 23.25 0.60
N ASP A 27 -32.58 22.15 1.34
CA ASP A 27 -33.59 22.02 2.40
C ASP A 27 -33.29 22.96 3.58
N TYR A 28 -32.00 23.13 3.91
CA TYR A 28 -31.53 24.11 4.90
C TYR A 28 -31.83 25.54 4.47
N MET A 29 -31.47 25.91 3.23
CA MET A 29 -31.79 27.22 2.67
C MET A 29 -33.31 27.44 2.55
N GLY A 30 -34.07 26.39 2.24
CA GLY A 30 -35.53 26.40 2.20
C GLY A 30 -36.18 26.62 3.58
N ALA A 31 -35.52 26.22 4.67
CA ALA A 31 -35.94 26.53 6.04
C ALA A 31 -35.74 28.02 6.39
N ILE A 32 -34.92 28.74 5.62
CA ILE A 32 -34.73 30.19 5.73
C ILE A 32 -35.70 30.92 4.79
N GLU A 33 -35.67 30.58 3.50
CA GLU A 33 -36.54 31.14 2.46
C GLU A 33 -36.72 30.13 1.31
N PRO A 34 -37.94 29.93 0.78
CA PRO A 34 -38.20 29.01 -0.33
C PRO A 34 -37.30 29.24 -1.56
N GLN A 35 -36.66 28.18 -2.05
CA GLN A 35 -35.68 28.24 -3.14
C GLN A 35 -36.34 28.06 -4.52
N ASN A 36 -36.66 29.18 -5.19
CA ASN A 36 -37.41 29.16 -6.47
C ASN A 36 -36.52 29.11 -7.72
N GLU A 37 -35.20 29.32 -7.59
CA GLU A 37 -34.26 29.37 -8.72
C GLU A 37 -33.52 28.05 -9.01
N LEU A 38 -33.88 26.95 -8.35
CA LEU A 38 -33.18 25.65 -8.48
C LEU A 38 -33.18 25.11 -9.91
N LEU A 39 -34.23 25.38 -10.70
CA LEU A 39 -34.31 25.01 -12.13
C LEU A 39 -33.22 25.66 -12.99
N PHE A 40 -32.61 26.74 -12.51
CA PHE A 40 -31.51 27.44 -13.17
C PHE A 40 -30.15 27.05 -12.58
N ASN A 41 -30.08 25.94 -11.82
CA ASN A 41 -28.89 25.49 -11.10
C ASN A 41 -28.36 26.56 -10.13
N ARG A 42 -29.28 27.26 -9.43
CA ARG A 42 -28.94 28.35 -8.52
C ARG A 42 -29.55 28.15 -7.14
N ILE A 43 -28.71 28.38 -6.12
CA ILE A 43 -29.19 28.71 -4.77
C ILE A 43 -29.52 30.20 -4.76
N GLN A 44 -30.79 30.51 -4.51
CA GLN A 44 -31.32 31.86 -4.49
C GLN A 44 -30.80 32.62 -3.25
N GLY A 45 -30.63 33.94 -3.40
CA GLY A 45 -30.42 34.80 -2.26
C GLY A 45 -31.65 35.02 -1.42
N LEU A 46 -31.40 35.52 -0.20
CA LEU A 46 -32.45 35.95 0.71
C LEU A 46 -32.98 37.31 0.26
N ALA A 47 -34.29 37.40 0.08
CA ALA A 47 -35.00 38.62 -0.29
C ALA A 47 -35.96 39.07 0.82
N ASP A 48 -36.39 38.18 1.71
CA ASP A 48 -37.26 38.51 2.83
C ASP A 48 -36.46 38.98 4.07
N TRP A 49 -36.98 40.01 4.72
CA TRP A 49 -36.48 40.57 5.98
C TRP A 49 -36.53 39.55 7.11
N ASN A 50 -37.60 38.74 7.17
CA ASN A 50 -37.73 37.69 8.18
C ASN A 50 -36.67 36.59 7.98
N ALA A 51 -36.36 36.27 6.72
CA ALA A 51 -35.32 35.31 6.36
C ALA A 51 -33.94 35.79 6.83
N ILE A 52 -33.60 37.07 6.63
CA ILE A 52 -32.34 37.66 7.10
C ILE A 52 -32.21 37.60 8.63
N ASN A 53 -33.31 37.79 9.36
CA ASN A 53 -33.30 37.75 10.82
C ASN A 53 -33.15 36.32 11.40
N SER A 54 -33.30 35.27 10.58
CA SER A 54 -33.24 33.87 11.03
C SER A 54 -31.92 33.51 11.73
N PRO A 55 -31.95 32.74 12.84
CA PRO A 55 -30.76 32.17 13.48
C PRO A 55 -29.95 31.26 12.54
N LEU A 56 -30.57 30.68 11.52
CA LEU A 56 -29.89 29.83 10.54
C LEU A 56 -28.91 30.63 9.66
N VAL A 57 -29.19 31.91 9.42
CA VAL A 57 -28.25 32.81 8.72
C VAL A 57 -26.99 33.04 9.56
N ASP A 58 -27.15 33.10 10.89
CA ASP A 58 -26.04 33.26 11.82
C ASP A 58 -25.13 32.02 11.82
N LEU A 59 -25.72 30.82 11.76
CA LEU A 59 -24.99 29.56 11.66
C LEU A 59 -24.28 29.37 10.32
N LEU A 60 -24.79 29.93 9.22
CA LEU A 60 -24.08 29.93 7.93
C LEU A 60 -22.77 30.75 7.96
N GLY A 61 -22.48 31.44 9.06
CA GLY A 61 -21.29 32.28 9.18
C GLY A 61 -21.37 33.56 8.36
N VAL A 62 -22.59 34.03 8.03
CA VAL A 62 -22.80 35.26 7.25
C VAL A 62 -22.44 36.46 8.10
N LYS A 63 -21.22 36.98 7.89
CA LYS A 63 -20.70 38.15 8.61
C LYS A 63 -21.15 39.48 7.99
N TYR A 64 -21.26 39.55 6.66
CA TYR A 64 -21.59 40.79 5.97
C TYR A 64 -22.79 40.60 5.03
N ILE A 65 -23.69 41.56 5.04
CA ILE A 65 -24.88 41.61 4.17
C ILE A 65 -24.77 42.85 3.30
N ILE A 66 -24.84 42.66 1.98
CA ILE A 66 -24.74 43.73 0.99
C ILE A 66 -26.13 43.94 0.38
N THR A 67 -26.67 45.15 0.49
CA THR A 67 -28.01 45.48 0.02
C THR A 67 -28.12 46.94 -0.43
N GLN A 68 -29.16 47.28 -1.19
CA GLN A 68 -29.52 48.67 -1.51
C GLN A 68 -30.58 49.21 -0.54
N GLU A 69 -31.22 48.32 0.22
CA GLU A 69 -32.28 48.64 1.17
C GLU A 69 -31.71 48.98 2.56
N THR A 70 -32.50 49.67 3.37
CA THR A 70 -32.13 49.98 4.77
C THR A 70 -32.59 48.86 5.69
N LEU A 71 -31.65 48.08 6.25
CA LEU A 71 -31.94 47.02 7.22
C LEU A 71 -32.06 47.57 8.65
N ASP A 72 -33.24 47.43 9.27
CA ASP A 72 -33.49 47.78 10.67
C ASP A 72 -33.71 46.51 11.51
N LEU A 73 -32.60 45.84 11.83
CA LEU A 73 -32.59 44.63 12.67
C LEU A 73 -31.62 44.82 13.83
N PRO A 74 -31.98 44.44 15.07
CA PRO A 74 -31.12 44.61 16.25
C PRO A 74 -29.76 43.92 16.14
N LYS A 75 -29.66 42.87 15.32
CA LYS A 75 -28.43 42.10 15.12
C LYS A 75 -27.49 42.67 14.06
N LEU A 76 -27.88 43.74 13.37
CA LEU A 76 -27.12 44.32 12.25
C LEU A 76 -26.57 45.70 12.61
N ALA A 77 -25.28 45.91 12.34
CA ALA A 77 -24.64 47.22 12.41
C ALA A 77 -24.28 47.70 11.02
N LEU A 78 -24.60 48.96 10.68
CA LEU A 78 -24.17 49.55 9.41
C LEU A 78 -22.65 49.71 9.42
N ALA A 79 -21.96 48.92 8.60
CA ALA A 79 -20.51 48.94 8.49
C ALA A 79 -20.02 49.91 7.40
N TRP A 80 -20.79 50.08 6.33
CA TRP A 80 -20.46 51.00 5.23
C TRP A 80 -21.70 51.40 4.43
N GLU A 81 -21.70 52.63 3.90
CA GLU A 81 -22.72 53.13 2.99
C GLU A 81 -22.07 54.05 1.92
N GLY A 82 -22.41 53.83 0.65
CA GLY A 82 -21.92 54.62 -0.47
C GLY A 82 -22.45 54.12 -1.82
N GLU A 83 -22.54 55.01 -2.81
CA GLU A 83 -22.92 54.65 -4.20
C GLU A 83 -24.24 53.85 -4.33
N GLY A 84 -25.19 54.06 -3.42
CA GLY A 84 -26.47 53.34 -3.41
C GLY A 84 -26.39 51.91 -2.85
N VAL A 85 -25.29 51.54 -2.20
CA VAL A 85 -25.07 50.24 -1.54
C VAL A 85 -24.80 50.46 -0.06
N ARG A 86 -25.36 49.57 0.77
CA ARG A 86 -25.12 49.46 2.21
C ARG A 86 -24.54 48.10 2.52
N ILE A 87 -23.57 48.08 3.42
CA ILE A 87 -22.98 46.86 3.95
C ILE A 87 -23.26 46.84 5.46
N TYR A 88 -23.97 45.81 5.90
CA TYR A 88 -24.25 45.56 7.30
C TYR A 88 -23.36 44.44 7.84
N GLU A 89 -22.80 44.61 9.03
CA GLU A 89 -22.15 43.56 9.80
C GLU A 89 -23.17 42.84 10.68
N ASN A 90 -23.20 41.51 10.61
CA ASN A 90 -24.02 40.67 11.48
C ASN A 90 -23.29 40.41 12.80
N LEU A 91 -23.81 41.01 13.87
CA LEU A 91 -23.25 40.90 15.22
C LEU A 91 -23.58 39.57 15.90
N ALA A 92 -24.55 38.82 15.37
CA ALA A 92 -24.95 37.52 15.90
C ALA A 92 -24.26 36.34 15.18
N VAL A 93 -23.31 36.60 14.26
CA VAL A 93 -22.64 35.58 13.45
C VAL A 93 -21.97 34.52 14.33
N MET A 94 -22.21 33.25 14.02
CA MET A 94 -21.55 32.14 14.70
C MET A 94 -20.13 31.94 14.17
N PRO A 95 -19.14 31.61 15.02
CA PRO A 95 -17.82 31.22 14.56
C PRO A 95 -17.90 29.99 13.67
N ARG A 96 -16.95 29.86 12.74
CA ARG A 96 -16.95 28.75 11.77
C ARG A 96 -16.73 27.38 12.42
N ALA A 97 -15.93 27.34 13.48
CA ALA A 97 -15.75 26.18 14.32
C ALA A 97 -16.03 26.57 15.78
N TYR A 98 -16.78 25.74 16.51
CA TYR A 98 -17.06 25.97 17.92
C TYR A 98 -17.37 24.66 18.65
N THR A 99 -17.16 24.66 19.95
CA THR A 99 -17.59 23.60 20.84
C THR A 99 -18.87 23.97 21.57
N ILE A 100 -19.70 22.97 21.85
CA ILE A 100 -20.93 23.14 22.64
C ILE A 100 -21.20 21.84 23.41
N ALA A 101 -21.65 21.97 24.66
CA ALA A 101 -21.87 20.84 25.56
C ALA A 101 -22.78 19.78 24.95
N ARG A 102 -22.45 18.50 25.16
CA ARG A 102 -23.25 17.37 24.64
C ARG A 102 -24.65 17.32 25.25
N THR A 103 -24.86 17.91 26.43
CA THR A 103 -26.18 18.10 27.06
C THR A 103 -27.13 18.98 26.24
N ALA A 104 -26.60 19.76 25.28
CA ALA A 104 -27.38 20.57 24.35
C ALA A 104 -27.82 19.84 23.08
N THR A 105 -27.70 18.51 23.06
CA THR A 105 -28.15 17.70 21.92
C THR A 105 -29.66 17.51 21.95
N ALA A 106 -30.34 18.00 20.91
CA ALA A 106 -31.76 17.74 20.69
C ALA A 106 -31.92 16.72 19.54
N PRO A 107 -32.37 15.48 19.81
CA PRO A 107 -32.71 14.53 18.76
C PRO A 107 -34.02 14.95 18.08
N VAL A 108 -34.03 15.08 16.75
CA VAL A 108 -35.14 15.64 15.98
C VAL A 108 -35.54 14.72 14.83
N ALA A 109 -36.84 14.60 14.55
CA ALA A 109 -37.37 13.84 13.42
C ALA A 109 -37.43 14.68 12.14
N ASP A 110 -37.77 15.97 12.27
CA ASP A 110 -37.80 16.94 11.19
C ASP A 110 -37.00 18.18 11.62
N PHE A 111 -36.02 18.56 10.80
CA PHE A 111 -35.17 19.71 11.06
C PHE A 111 -35.94 21.05 11.01
N GLN A 112 -36.85 21.22 10.06
CA GLN A 112 -37.59 22.47 9.88
C GLN A 112 -38.52 22.73 11.08
N GLU A 113 -39.21 21.70 11.57
CA GLU A 113 -40.05 21.82 12.77
C GLU A 113 -39.22 22.09 14.03
N ALA A 114 -38.04 21.47 14.15
CA ALA A 114 -37.18 21.60 15.31
C ALA A 114 -36.59 22.99 15.49
N VAL A 115 -36.24 23.69 14.40
CA VAL A 115 -35.69 25.06 14.45
C VAL A 115 -36.70 26.05 15.04
N ALA A 116 -38.00 25.77 14.98
CA ALA A 116 -39.01 26.59 15.64
C ALA A 116 -39.04 26.42 17.17
N GLN A 117 -38.51 25.30 17.70
CA GLN A 117 -38.54 24.96 19.12
C GLN A 117 -37.18 25.19 19.81
N TYR A 118 -36.08 24.95 19.10
CA TYR A 118 -34.72 25.01 19.62
C TYR A 118 -33.88 25.97 18.79
N ASP A 119 -33.30 26.99 19.43
CA ASP A 119 -32.36 27.91 18.77
C ASP A 119 -31.05 27.17 18.43
N PRO A 120 -30.70 26.94 17.16
CA PRO A 120 -29.53 26.16 16.77
C PRO A 120 -28.18 26.83 17.13
N ARG A 121 -28.20 28.07 17.65
CA ARG A 121 -27.02 28.72 18.25
C ARG A 121 -26.71 28.20 19.66
N GLN A 122 -27.71 27.64 20.34
CA GLN A 122 -27.63 27.13 21.72
C GLN A 122 -27.90 25.63 21.83
N TYR A 123 -28.38 25.00 20.76
CA TYR A 123 -28.70 23.57 20.70
C TYR A 123 -28.06 22.91 19.47
N VAL A 124 -27.78 21.62 19.60
CA VAL A 124 -27.28 20.78 18.50
C VAL A 124 -28.41 19.86 18.05
N LEU A 125 -28.98 20.15 16.89
CA LEU A 125 -30.05 19.36 16.30
C LEU A 125 -29.44 18.17 15.57
N VAL A 126 -29.78 16.95 16.01
CA VAL A 126 -29.27 15.70 15.41
C VAL A 126 -30.45 14.87 14.96
N GLU A 127 -30.39 14.33 13.75
CA GLU A 127 -31.47 13.48 13.21
C GLU A 127 -31.62 12.21 14.06
N ALA A 128 -32.83 11.95 14.54
CA ALA A 128 -33.15 10.80 15.36
C ALA A 128 -33.07 9.50 14.52
N THR A 129 -32.04 8.69 14.76
CA THR A 129 -31.87 7.37 14.13
C THR A 129 -32.35 6.26 15.06
N ALA A 130 -32.83 5.14 14.51
CA ALA A 130 -33.30 4.01 15.31
C ALA A 130 -32.21 3.54 16.29
N GLY A 131 -32.43 3.77 17.59
CA GLY A 131 -31.47 3.44 18.67
C GLY A 131 -30.80 4.64 19.35
N THR A 132 -31.03 5.89 18.91
CA THR A 132 -30.63 7.06 19.70
C THR A 132 -31.50 7.17 20.94
N ALA A 133 -30.88 7.07 22.12
CA ALA A 133 -31.56 7.32 23.38
C ALA A 133 -32.18 8.72 23.33
N THR A 134 -33.49 8.82 23.52
CA THR A 134 -34.18 10.10 23.72
C THR A 134 -33.56 10.76 24.95
N ALA A 135 -32.71 11.77 24.74
CA ALA A 135 -32.16 12.56 25.83
C ALA A 135 -33.33 13.18 26.60
N THR A 136 -33.56 12.75 27.83
CA THR A 136 -34.72 13.16 28.63
C THR A 136 -34.57 14.55 29.23
N ASP A 137 -33.37 15.15 29.20
CA ASP A 137 -33.07 16.49 29.70
C ASP A 137 -32.16 17.26 28.72
N VAL A 138 -32.73 17.90 27.71
CA VAL A 138 -32.00 18.77 26.77
C VAL A 138 -31.78 20.13 27.44
N GLN A 139 -30.52 20.57 27.58
CA GLN A 139 -30.16 21.85 28.21
C GLN A 139 -29.59 22.82 27.18
N SER A 140 -29.83 24.12 27.29
CA SER A 140 -29.17 25.09 26.41
C SER A 140 -27.66 25.11 26.68
N GLY A 141 -26.85 25.05 25.63
CA GLY A 141 -25.39 25.18 25.70
C GLY A 141 -24.92 26.58 25.34
N GLN A 142 -23.77 26.98 25.86
CA GLN A 142 -23.05 28.18 25.39
C GLN A 142 -21.95 27.76 24.41
N PRO A 143 -21.97 28.24 23.15
CA PRO A 143 -20.94 27.91 22.17
C PRO A 143 -19.62 28.60 22.54
N GLN A 144 -18.52 27.83 22.52
CA GLN A 144 -17.16 28.33 22.71
C GLN A 144 -16.42 28.26 21.36
N PRO A 145 -15.85 29.37 20.84
CA PRO A 145 -15.13 29.34 19.58
C PRO A 145 -13.96 28.35 19.59
N ALA A 146 -13.82 27.58 18.51
CA ALA A 146 -12.66 26.73 18.26
C ALA A 146 -11.77 27.39 17.20
N GLU A 147 -10.46 27.28 17.37
CA GLU A 147 -9.49 27.91 16.47
C GLU A 147 -9.31 27.06 15.21
N VAL A 148 -9.38 27.66 14.02
CA VAL A 148 -9.09 26.95 12.76
C VAL A 148 -7.63 27.18 12.40
N LEU A 149 -6.79 26.17 12.63
CA LEU A 149 -5.34 26.24 12.41
C LEU A 149 -4.96 26.21 10.93
N ALA A 150 -5.68 25.40 10.14
CA ALA A 150 -5.42 25.26 8.72
C ALA A 150 -6.72 24.98 7.97
N ARG A 151 -6.84 25.54 6.77
CA ARG A 151 -8.02 25.36 5.91
C ARG A 151 -7.61 25.22 4.45
N GLY A 152 -8.03 24.14 3.83
CA GLY A 152 -7.90 23.86 2.41
C GLY A 152 -9.18 23.23 1.84
N ASN A 153 -9.14 22.86 0.57
CA ASN A 153 -10.32 22.36 -0.14
C ASN A 153 -10.75 20.94 0.32
N ILE A 154 -9.78 20.14 0.79
CA ILE A 154 -10.00 18.73 1.17
C ILE A 154 -9.56 18.46 2.61
N GLU A 155 -9.09 19.46 3.33
CA GLU A 155 -8.58 19.31 4.69
C GLU A 155 -8.84 20.58 5.51
N LEU A 156 -9.25 20.40 6.76
CA LEU A 156 -9.38 21.46 7.75
C LEU A 156 -8.90 20.95 9.09
N ILE A 157 -8.11 21.76 9.79
CA ILE A 157 -7.61 21.45 11.13
C ILE A 157 -8.19 22.46 12.10
N ALA A 158 -8.90 21.97 13.10
CA ALA A 158 -9.47 22.77 14.18
C ALA A 158 -8.86 22.38 15.52
N LEU A 159 -8.60 23.36 16.36
CA LEU A 159 -8.13 23.21 17.73
C LEU A 159 -9.27 23.55 18.67
N ALA A 160 -9.69 22.56 19.45
CA ALA A 160 -10.81 22.64 20.36
C ALA A 160 -10.32 22.41 21.79
N GLU A 161 -10.76 23.26 22.71
CA GLU A 161 -10.56 23.05 24.14
C GLU A 161 -11.91 22.81 24.79
N ILE A 162 -12.02 21.73 25.56
CA ILE A 162 -13.26 21.33 26.21
C ILE A 162 -13.02 21.00 27.68
N VAL A 163 -13.94 21.44 28.54
CA VAL A 163 -13.94 21.15 29.98
C VAL A 163 -14.92 20.03 30.35
N GLU A 164 -15.86 19.75 29.46
CA GLU A 164 -16.89 18.73 29.60
C GLU A 164 -17.17 18.08 28.23
N PRO A 165 -17.79 16.87 28.18
CA PRO A 165 -18.11 16.21 26.92
C PRO A 165 -18.90 17.13 26.00
N SER A 166 -18.36 17.41 24.82
CA SER A 166 -18.86 18.46 23.93
C SER A 166 -18.85 18.02 22.47
N TRP A 167 -19.73 18.61 21.68
CA TRP A 167 -19.61 18.60 20.23
C TRP A 167 -18.56 19.61 19.80
N LEU A 168 -17.72 19.26 18.83
CA LEU A 168 -17.06 20.23 17.97
C LEU A 168 -17.87 20.31 16.67
N ILE A 169 -18.42 21.49 16.39
CA ILE A 169 -19.22 21.77 15.20
C ILE A 169 -18.39 22.61 14.24
N LEU A 170 -18.39 22.19 12.99
CA LEU A 170 -17.84 22.93 11.88
C LEU A 170 -18.98 23.36 10.96
N ASN A 171 -19.19 24.68 10.85
CA ASN A 171 -20.21 25.31 10.00
C ASN A 171 -19.85 25.25 8.49
N ASP A 172 -19.27 24.14 8.06
CA ASP A 172 -19.08 23.78 6.66
C ASP A 172 -20.10 22.70 6.28
N THR A 173 -20.65 22.79 5.07
CA THR A 173 -21.64 21.83 4.58
C THR A 173 -21.14 20.39 4.68
N TYR A 174 -21.91 19.54 5.34
CA TYR A 174 -21.68 18.11 5.43
C TYR A 174 -21.90 17.45 4.06
N ALA A 175 -21.01 16.53 3.73
CA ALA A 175 -21.14 15.68 2.56
C ALA A 175 -20.58 14.29 2.89
N PRO A 176 -21.15 13.21 2.34
CA PRO A 176 -20.55 11.89 2.48
C PRO A 176 -19.10 11.88 1.96
N GLY A 177 -18.19 11.27 2.73
CA GLY A 177 -16.77 11.13 2.37
C GLY A 177 -15.81 12.01 3.17
N TRP A 178 -16.30 12.87 4.06
CA TRP A 178 -15.46 13.47 5.10
C TRP A 178 -15.15 12.43 6.19
N ARG A 179 -13.90 12.43 6.67
CA ARG A 179 -13.41 11.67 7.82
C ARG A 179 -12.85 12.68 8.83
N ALA A 180 -12.97 12.39 10.11
CA ALA A 180 -12.40 13.23 11.17
C ALA A 180 -11.41 12.40 11.99
N PHE A 181 -10.28 13.00 12.33
CA PHE A 181 -9.26 12.40 13.18
C PHE A 181 -9.00 13.32 14.36
N VAL A 182 -8.94 12.78 15.56
CA VAL A 182 -8.68 13.51 16.79
C VAL A 182 -7.34 13.08 17.37
N ARG A 183 -6.57 14.03 17.88
CA ARG A 183 -5.43 13.76 18.75
C ARG A 183 -5.40 14.73 19.93
N PRO A 184 -5.11 14.26 21.15
CA PRO A 184 -4.85 15.14 22.27
C PRO A 184 -3.52 15.86 22.06
N VAL A 185 -3.46 17.14 22.39
CA VAL A 185 -2.25 17.97 22.27
C VAL A 185 -1.96 18.66 23.60
N ASP A 186 -0.68 18.92 23.86
CA ASP A 186 -0.27 19.68 25.03
C ASP A 186 -0.50 21.20 24.87
N THR A 187 -0.05 21.99 25.85
CA THR A 187 -0.17 23.44 25.80
C THR A 187 0.70 24.08 24.70
N ALA A 188 1.78 23.41 24.28
CA ALA A 188 2.65 23.81 23.18
C ALA A 188 2.12 23.38 21.80
N GLY A 189 1.08 22.53 21.76
CA GLY A 189 0.52 21.96 20.53
C GLY A 189 1.20 20.67 20.08
N GLU A 190 2.05 20.08 20.91
CA GLU A 190 2.71 18.81 20.62
C GLU A 190 1.76 17.63 20.86
N PRO A 191 1.73 16.61 19.97
CA PRO A 191 0.85 15.46 20.11
C PRO A 191 1.18 14.65 21.37
N LEU A 192 0.15 14.36 22.17
CA LEU A 192 0.25 13.50 23.36
C LEU A 192 -0.03 12.02 23.06
N ALA A 193 -0.76 11.75 21.98
CA ALA A 193 -1.10 10.41 21.51
C ALA A 193 -1.26 10.40 19.99
N ASP A 194 -1.34 9.18 19.43
CA ASP A 194 -1.64 8.98 18.02
C ASP A 194 -3.06 9.46 17.65
N GLU A 195 -3.25 9.79 16.38
CA GLU A 195 -4.56 10.15 15.85
C GLU A 195 -5.54 8.97 15.91
N GLN A 196 -6.78 9.26 16.30
CA GLN A 196 -7.90 8.31 16.30
C GLN A 196 -9.02 8.82 15.41
N GLU A 197 -9.66 7.95 14.63
CA GLU A 197 -10.79 8.35 13.79
C GLU A 197 -12.05 8.59 14.64
N LEU A 198 -12.76 9.69 14.36
CA LEU A 198 -14.06 10.03 14.94
C LEU A 198 -15.16 9.96 13.87
N PRO A 199 -16.33 9.40 14.22
CA PRO A 199 -17.48 9.46 13.33
C PRO A 199 -17.96 10.90 13.18
N ILE A 200 -18.13 11.35 11.94
CA ILE A 200 -18.77 12.63 11.63
C ILE A 200 -20.28 12.42 11.61
N THR A 201 -20.99 13.25 12.36
CA THR A 201 -22.44 13.30 12.39
C THR A 201 -22.93 14.53 11.64
N LEU A 202 -24.01 14.39 10.89
CA LEU A 202 -24.75 15.53 10.36
C LEU A 202 -25.47 16.24 11.53
N VAL A 203 -25.13 17.51 11.75
CA VAL A 203 -25.72 18.34 12.80
C VAL A 203 -26.35 19.59 12.21
N ASN A 204 -27.39 20.11 12.86
CA ASN A 204 -28.06 21.35 12.50
C ASN A 204 -28.49 21.39 11.02
N GLY A 205 -28.93 20.26 10.48
CA GLY A 205 -29.46 20.12 9.12
C GLY A 205 -28.43 20.26 7.99
N ASN A 206 -27.31 20.96 8.19
CA ASN A 206 -26.32 21.22 7.15
C ASN A 206 -24.86 20.88 7.52
N PHE A 207 -24.50 20.83 8.80
CA PHE A 207 -23.11 20.98 9.23
C PHE A 207 -22.49 19.69 9.75
N ARG A 208 -21.18 19.72 9.98
CA ARG A 208 -20.40 18.56 10.46
C ARG A 208 -20.21 18.69 11.97
N GLY A 209 -20.56 17.64 12.70
CA GLY A 209 -20.31 17.54 14.15
C GLY A 209 -19.49 16.30 14.49
N VAL A 210 -18.54 16.44 15.40
CA VAL A 210 -17.84 15.31 16.04
C VAL A 210 -17.95 15.42 17.56
N GLN A 211 -17.98 14.28 18.25
CA GLN A 211 -18.06 14.25 19.70
C GLN A 211 -16.67 14.13 20.32
N LEU A 212 -16.37 15.00 21.28
CA LEU A 212 -15.18 14.99 22.10
C LEU A 212 -15.60 14.62 23.53
N ASN A 213 -15.06 13.54 24.08
CA ASN A 213 -15.58 12.93 25.31
C ASN A 213 -14.86 13.41 26.57
N ASP A 214 -13.54 13.50 26.56
CA ASP A 214 -12.76 13.82 27.75
C ASP A 214 -12.37 15.29 27.77
N SER A 215 -12.20 15.87 28.97
CA SER A 215 -11.73 17.25 29.10
C SER A 215 -10.29 17.37 28.63
N GLY A 216 -9.99 18.36 27.79
CA GLY A 216 -8.64 18.58 27.27
C GLY A 216 -8.61 19.45 26.03
N ARG A 217 -7.41 19.56 25.46
CA ARG A 217 -7.15 20.26 24.21
C ARG A 217 -6.93 19.25 23.10
N TYR A 218 -7.71 19.39 22.03
CA TYR A 218 -7.76 18.45 20.92
C TYR A 218 -7.50 19.15 19.61
N GLU A 219 -6.60 18.57 18.83
CA GLU A 219 -6.52 18.87 17.40
C GLU A 219 -7.42 17.89 16.65
N VAL A 220 -8.37 18.43 15.89
CA VAL A 220 -9.31 17.67 15.06
C VAL A 220 -9.06 17.99 13.61
N ARG A 221 -8.61 16.98 12.87
CA ARG A 221 -8.33 17.04 11.42
C ARG A 221 -9.50 16.44 10.64
N PHE A 222 -10.21 17.28 9.91
CA PHE A 222 -11.23 16.89 8.95
C PHE A 222 -10.61 16.72 7.58
N ARG A 223 -10.88 15.59 6.90
CA ARG A 223 -10.35 15.31 5.58
C ARG A 223 -11.40 14.73 4.64
N TYR A 224 -11.50 15.28 3.44
CA TYR A 224 -12.37 14.77 2.39
C TYR A 224 -11.66 13.69 1.58
N SER A 225 -12.15 12.46 1.69
CA SER A 225 -11.64 11.29 0.96
C SER A 225 -12.81 10.37 0.56
N PRO A 226 -13.64 10.78 -0.41
CA PRO A 226 -14.83 10.03 -0.78
C PRO A 226 -14.49 8.66 -1.38
N THR A 227 -15.24 7.65 -0.95
CA THR A 227 -15.09 6.26 -1.42
C THR A 227 -15.28 6.14 -2.93
N SER A 228 -16.17 6.95 -3.53
CA SER A 228 -16.41 6.99 -4.98
C SER A 228 -15.14 7.36 -5.77
N PHE A 229 -14.34 8.31 -5.27
CA PHE A 229 -13.08 8.69 -5.89
C PHE A 229 -12.04 7.55 -5.79
N LEU A 230 -11.96 6.88 -4.64
CA LEU A 230 -11.08 5.73 -4.44
C LEU A 230 -11.44 4.56 -5.36
N VAL A 231 -12.73 4.22 -5.45
CA VAL A 231 -13.23 3.14 -6.32
C VAL A 231 -13.05 3.49 -7.79
N GLY A 232 -13.32 4.73 -8.19
CA GLY A 232 -13.08 5.22 -9.56
C GLY A 232 -11.60 5.18 -9.94
N GLY A 233 -10.71 5.57 -9.01
CA GLY A 233 -9.26 5.48 -9.17
C GLY A 233 -8.77 4.03 -9.33
N LEU A 234 -9.23 3.11 -8.47
CA LEU A 234 -8.91 1.69 -8.56
C LEU A 234 -9.40 1.10 -9.89
N THR A 235 -10.64 1.40 -10.29
CA THR A 235 -11.23 0.89 -11.54
C THR A 235 -10.43 1.36 -12.75
N SER A 236 -10.04 2.64 -12.77
CA SER A 236 -9.22 3.22 -13.83
C SER A 236 -7.83 2.57 -13.89
N LEU A 237 -7.20 2.34 -12.73
CA LEU A 237 -5.90 1.68 -12.64
C LEU A 237 -5.97 0.22 -13.09
N MET A 238 -7.00 -0.53 -12.67
CA MET A 238 -7.24 -1.89 -13.15
C MET A 238 -7.43 -1.91 -14.67
N GLY A 239 -8.19 -0.96 -15.22
CA GLY A 239 -8.32 -0.77 -16.67
C GLY A 239 -6.97 -0.56 -17.35
N ALA A 240 -6.11 0.30 -16.78
CA ALA A 240 -4.76 0.53 -17.30
C ALA A 240 -3.87 -0.71 -17.26
N VAL A 241 -3.91 -1.50 -16.17
CA VAL A 241 -3.15 -2.75 -16.05
C VAL A 241 -3.62 -3.76 -17.11
N ILE A 242 -4.93 -3.89 -17.32
CA ILE A 242 -5.50 -4.78 -18.35
C ILE A 242 -5.05 -4.33 -19.75
N LEU A 243 -5.11 -3.04 -20.06
CA LEU A 243 -4.66 -2.49 -21.34
C LEU A 243 -3.16 -2.71 -21.57
N LEU A 244 -2.34 -2.49 -20.54
CA LEU A 244 -0.89 -2.73 -20.59
C LEU A 244 -0.57 -4.18 -20.94
N LEU A 245 -1.30 -5.12 -20.34
CA LEU A 245 -1.10 -6.55 -20.65
C LEU A 245 -1.64 -6.94 -22.01
N GLY A 246 -2.79 -6.38 -22.41
CA GLY A 246 -3.28 -6.51 -23.78
C GLY A 246 -2.22 -6.06 -24.78
N MET A 247 -1.54 -4.94 -24.51
CA MET A 247 -0.44 -4.43 -25.31
C MET A 247 0.78 -5.36 -25.27
N ILE A 248 1.20 -5.87 -24.11
CA ILE A 248 2.35 -6.79 -24.03
C ILE A 248 2.07 -8.09 -24.78
N VAL A 249 0.87 -8.66 -24.62
CA VAL A 249 0.43 -9.87 -25.34
C VAL A 249 0.37 -9.59 -26.85
N TRP A 250 -0.14 -8.43 -27.26
CA TRP A 250 -0.18 -8.02 -28.66
C TRP A 250 1.22 -7.87 -29.26
N LEU A 251 2.12 -7.14 -28.58
CA LEU A 251 3.52 -7.00 -28.98
C LEU A 251 4.19 -8.36 -29.09
N TRP A 252 3.97 -9.23 -28.10
CA TRP A 252 4.53 -10.57 -28.10
C TRP A 252 4.05 -11.37 -29.31
N ARG A 253 2.75 -11.42 -29.58
CA ARG A 253 2.20 -12.10 -30.78
C ARG A 253 2.71 -11.50 -32.09
N ARG A 254 3.08 -10.22 -32.09
CA ARG A 254 3.64 -9.55 -33.27
C ARG A 254 5.11 -9.88 -33.53
N PHE A 255 5.90 -10.12 -32.47
CA PHE A 255 7.34 -10.41 -32.58
C PHE A 255 7.71 -11.90 -32.42
N PHE A 256 6.81 -12.71 -31.86
CA PHE A 256 7.00 -14.15 -31.64
C PHE A 256 5.81 -14.92 -32.22
N ASP A 257 6.08 -15.85 -33.14
CA ASP A 257 5.06 -16.74 -33.71
C ASP A 257 4.61 -17.78 -32.66
N PRO A 258 3.36 -17.74 -32.17
CA PRO A 258 2.87 -18.70 -31.19
C PRO A 258 2.79 -20.13 -31.73
N ASN A 259 2.71 -20.31 -33.05
CA ASN A 259 2.48 -21.60 -33.70
C ASN A 259 3.76 -22.26 -34.24
N ALA A 260 4.91 -21.59 -34.14
CA ALA A 260 6.18 -22.19 -34.50
C ALA A 260 6.48 -23.41 -33.60
N GLN A 261 6.63 -24.59 -34.22
CA GLN A 261 7.16 -25.77 -33.53
C GLN A 261 8.64 -25.52 -33.22
N LEU A 262 8.91 -25.08 -32.00
CA LEU A 262 10.26 -24.80 -31.53
C LEU A 262 10.77 -26.01 -30.74
N SER A 263 11.81 -26.70 -31.23
CA SER A 263 12.44 -27.81 -30.52
C SER A 263 13.46 -27.32 -29.47
N GLY A 264 13.65 -28.12 -28.41
CA GLY A 264 14.66 -27.88 -27.36
C GLY A 264 14.38 -26.69 -26.44
N ALA A 265 15.40 -25.87 -26.18
CA ALA A 265 15.38 -24.77 -25.20
C ALA A 265 14.29 -23.71 -25.44
N ARG A 266 13.83 -23.54 -26.70
CA ARG A 266 12.77 -22.59 -27.05
C ARG A 266 11.37 -23.06 -26.63
N SER A 267 11.11 -24.37 -26.54
CA SER A 267 9.87 -24.93 -25.97
C SER A 267 9.80 -24.66 -24.46
N VAL A 268 10.92 -24.85 -23.76
CA VAL A 268 11.05 -24.57 -22.31
C VAL A 268 10.84 -23.08 -22.02
N ALA A 269 11.37 -22.20 -22.86
CA ALA A 269 11.13 -20.76 -22.76
C ALA A 269 9.64 -20.42 -22.94
N LYS A 270 8.96 -20.99 -23.95
CA LYS A 270 7.52 -20.78 -24.17
C LYS A 270 6.67 -21.24 -22.98
N ASN A 271 6.97 -22.42 -22.42
CA ASN A 271 6.25 -22.99 -21.27
C ASN A 271 6.51 -22.22 -19.96
N SER A 272 7.59 -21.44 -19.89
CA SER A 272 7.91 -20.59 -18.74
C SER A 272 7.36 -19.16 -18.89
N LEU A 273 7.26 -18.66 -20.12
CA LEU A 273 6.85 -17.28 -20.43
C LEU A 273 5.38 -17.00 -20.12
N ALA A 274 4.45 -17.93 -20.41
CA ALA A 274 3.03 -17.70 -20.13
C ALA A 274 2.74 -17.57 -18.62
N PRO A 275 3.20 -18.48 -17.73
CA PRO A 275 3.11 -18.29 -16.30
C PRO A 275 3.83 -17.04 -15.80
N MET A 276 4.96 -16.68 -16.41
CA MET A 276 5.71 -15.48 -16.07
C MET A 276 4.90 -14.19 -16.34
N MET A 277 4.27 -14.10 -17.50
CA MET A 277 3.39 -12.99 -17.88
C MET A 277 2.18 -12.87 -16.97
N LEU A 278 1.54 -13.99 -16.63
CA LEU A 278 0.41 -14.02 -15.69
C LEU A 278 0.84 -13.62 -14.27
N ASN A 279 2.02 -14.05 -13.82
CA ASN A 279 2.56 -13.61 -12.53
C ASN A 279 2.86 -12.11 -12.51
N LEU A 280 3.35 -11.54 -13.62
CA LEU A 280 3.54 -10.10 -13.75
C LEU A 280 2.21 -9.35 -13.68
N PHE A 281 1.15 -9.87 -14.34
CA PHE A 281 -0.20 -9.32 -14.21
C PHE A 281 -0.69 -9.31 -12.77
N ASN A 282 -0.56 -10.45 -12.08
CA ASN A 282 -1.00 -10.58 -10.70
C ASN A 282 -0.28 -9.58 -9.78
N ARG A 283 1.04 -9.39 -9.96
CA ARG A 283 1.78 -8.37 -9.23
C ARG A 283 1.29 -6.95 -9.52
N GLY A 284 0.90 -6.66 -10.77
CA GLY A 284 0.28 -5.39 -11.14
C GLY A 284 -1.07 -5.17 -10.46
N ILE A 285 -1.92 -6.20 -10.40
CA ILE A 285 -3.20 -6.16 -9.68
C ILE A 285 -2.96 -5.97 -8.18
N ASP A 286 -2.03 -6.70 -7.58
CA ASP A 286 -1.70 -6.59 -6.15
C ASP A 286 -1.16 -5.20 -5.80
N PHE A 287 -0.35 -4.61 -6.68
CA PHE A 287 0.13 -3.25 -6.52
C PHE A 287 -1.01 -2.21 -6.65
N ALA A 288 -1.92 -2.40 -7.60
CA ALA A 288 -3.10 -1.56 -7.75
C ALA A 288 -4.03 -1.66 -6.52
N PHE A 289 -4.20 -2.86 -5.98
CA PHE A 289 -4.95 -3.06 -4.74
C PHE A 289 -4.26 -2.42 -3.54
N ALA A 290 -2.92 -2.44 -3.47
CA ALA A 290 -2.17 -1.72 -2.45
C ALA A 290 -2.45 -0.21 -2.44
N LEU A 291 -2.56 0.40 -3.61
CA LEU A 291 -2.91 1.82 -3.75
C LEU A 291 -4.30 2.14 -3.17
N PHE A 292 -5.24 1.20 -3.30
CA PHE A 292 -6.59 1.32 -2.75
C PHE A 292 -6.62 1.06 -1.24
N TYR A 293 -6.15 -0.11 -0.79
CA TYR A 293 -6.31 -0.47 0.62
C TYR A 293 -5.49 0.44 1.54
N LEU A 294 -4.31 0.91 1.13
CA LEU A 294 -3.49 1.81 1.97
C LEU A 294 -4.21 3.14 2.24
N ARG A 295 -5.00 3.64 1.28
CA ARG A 295 -5.79 4.87 1.46
C ARG A 295 -7.04 4.68 2.30
N VAL A 296 -7.63 3.49 2.23
CA VAL A 296 -8.83 3.19 3.02
C VAL A 296 -8.43 2.97 4.48
N LEU A 297 -7.45 2.10 4.72
CA LEU A 297 -6.97 1.73 6.05
C LEU A 297 -6.19 2.84 6.76
N GLY A 298 -5.45 3.68 6.02
CA GLY A 298 -4.51 4.62 6.62
C GLY A 298 -3.28 3.91 7.23
N PRO A 299 -2.35 4.64 7.88
CA PRO A 299 -1.07 4.09 8.33
C PRO A 299 -1.18 3.02 9.43
N ALA A 300 -1.99 3.25 10.47
CA ALA A 300 -2.09 2.33 11.62
C ALA A 300 -2.64 0.95 11.20
N GLU A 301 -3.86 0.90 10.65
CA GLU A 301 -4.46 -0.35 10.18
C GLU A 301 -3.63 -1.03 9.06
N ALA A 302 -2.95 -0.26 8.21
CA ALA A 302 -2.01 -0.83 7.23
C ALA A 302 -0.79 -1.48 7.88
N GLY A 303 -0.28 -0.89 8.97
CA GLY A 303 0.77 -1.45 9.80
C GLY A 303 0.34 -2.76 10.45
N GLY A 304 -0.83 -2.77 11.09
CA GLY A 304 -1.42 -3.97 11.67
C GLY A 304 -1.64 -5.08 10.64
N TYR A 305 -2.14 -4.73 9.45
CA TYR A 305 -2.28 -5.69 8.35
C TYR A 305 -0.93 -6.25 7.87
N ALA A 306 0.09 -5.39 7.76
CA ALA A 306 1.44 -5.82 7.36
C ALA A 306 2.02 -6.81 8.38
N THR A 307 1.90 -6.51 9.68
CA THR A 307 2.32 -7.40 10.77
C THR A 307 1.59 -8.73 10.72
N ALA A 308 0.26 -8.71 10.54
CA ALA A 308 -0.55 -9.93 10.43
C ALA A 308 -0.12 -10.81 9.24
N ILE A 309 0.14 -10.21 8.07
CA ILE A 309 0.64 -10.93 6.90
C ILE A 309 2.01 -11.55 7.15
N VAL A 310 2.95 -10.83 7.76
CA VAL A 310 4.31 -11.35 8.00
C VAL A 310 4.29 -12.53 8.96
N ILE A 311 3.54 -12.43 10.06
CA ILE A 311 3.40 -13.51 11.05
C ILE A 311 2.72 -14.73 10.42
N ALA A 312 1.61 -14.53 9.69
CA ALA A 312 0.95 -15.61 8.97
C ALA A 312 1.88 -16.21 7.90
N GLY A 313 2.71 -15.40 7.24
CA GLY A 313 3.72 -15.87 6.30
C GLY A 313 4.73 -16.80 6.94
N ILE A 314 5.25 -16.47 8.14
CA ILE A 314 6.12 -17.36 8.92
C ILE A 314 5.42 -18.69 9.22
N TYR A 315 4.13 -18.66 9.57
CA TYR A 315 3.32 -19.86 9.73
C TYR A 315 3.26 -20.72 8.47
N ASP A 316 2.92 -20.16 7.30
CA ASP A 316 2.82 -20.92 6.05
C ASP A 316 4.16 -21.56 5.65
N ILE A 317 5.28 -20.88 5.91
CA ILE A 317 6.61 -21.42 5.62
C ILE A 317 6.89 -22.69 6.43
N ILE A 318 6.61 -22.64 7.74
CA ILE A 318 6.83 -23.78 8.64
C ILE A 318 5.80 -24.90 8.32
N ALA A 319 4.54 -24.54 8.05
CA ALA A 319 3.50 -25.49 7.69
C ALA A 319 3.79 -26.19 6.34
N ASN A 320 4.28 -25.46 5.34
CA ASN A 320 4.63 -26.04 4.03
C ASN A 320 5.88 -26.92 4.14
N PHE A 321 6.84 -26.59 5.01
CA PHE A 321 8.04 -27.39 5.28
C PHE A 321 8.87 -27.75 4.02
N GLY A 322 8.76 -26.96 2.95
CA GLY A 322 9.39 -27.25 1.65
C GLY A 322 8.76 -28.41 0.86
N LEU A 323 7.61 -28.92 1.31
CA LEU A 323 6.97 -30.12 0.78
C LEU A 323 6.45 -29.94 -0.66
N ASN A 324 6.04 -28.73 -1.05
CA ASN A 324 5.62 -28.44 -2.43
C ASN A 324 6.72 -28.81 -3.44
N THR A 325 7.95 -28.34 -3.21
CA THR A 325 9.11 -28.58 -4.09
C THR A 325 9.48 -30.07 -4.10
N TYR A 326 9.41 -30.72 -2.94
CA TYR A 326 9.64 -32.16 -2.84
C TYR A 326 8.63 -32.97 -3.67
N LEU A 327 7.34 -32.64 -3.54
CA LEU A 327 6.26 -33.30 -4.28
C LEU A 327 6.45 -33.14 -5.79
N ILE A 328 6.73 -31.92 -6.27
CA ILE A 328 6.96 -31.67 -7.70
C ILE A 328 8.10 -32.56 -8.21
N ARG A 329 9.20 -32.65 -7.46
CA ARG A 329 10.38 -33.46 -7.85
C ARG A 329 10.08 -34.95 -7.91
N GLU A 330 9.46 -35.53 -6.88
CA GLU A 330 9.21 -36.98 -6.84
C GLU A 330 8.10 -37.41 -7.80
N VAL A 331 7.04 -36.61 -7.96
CA VAL A 331 5.96 -36.91 -8.92
C VAL A 331 6.45 -36.76 -10.37
N SER A 332 7.39 -35.83 -10.64
CA SER A 332 8.02 -35.73 -11.96
C SER A 332 8.86 -36.96 -12.32
N ARG A 333 9.43 -37.66 -11.33
CA ARG A 333 10.18 -38.91 -11.53
C ARG A 333 9.28 -40.10 -11.75
N ASP A 334 8.20 -40.21 -10.97
CA ASP A 334 7.23 -41.30 -11.08
C ASP A 334 5.79 -40.77 -10.94
N LYS A 335 5.20 -40.47 -12.10
CA LYS A 335 3.83 -39.96 -12.22
C LYS A 335 2.77 -40.96 -11.75
N SER A 336 3.09 -42.26 -11.68
CA SER A 336 2.12 -43.29 -11.26
C SER A 336 1.79 -43.22 -9.77
N ARG A 337 2.71 -42.67 -8.95
CA ARG A 337 2.56 -42.55 -7.49
C ARG A 337 2.01 -41.20 -7.03
N ALA A 338 1.50 -40.37 -7.95
CA ALA A 338 1.03 -39.01 -7.64
C ALA A 338 0.01 -38.96 -6.50
N GLY A 339 -1.01 -39.84 -6.50
CA GLY A 339 -2.02 -39.89 -5.44
C GLY A 339 -1.44 -40.26 -4.06
N HIS A 340 -0.48 -41.18 -4.04
CA HIS A 340 0.19 -41.62 -2.83
C HIS A 340 1.06 -40.52 -2.19
N PHE A 341 1.82 -39.79 -3.01
CA PHE A 341 2.58 -38.61 -2.54
C PHE A 341 1.63 -37.50 -2.09
N LEU A 342 0.58 -37.21 -2.86
CA LEU A 342 -0.37 -36.14 -2.52
C LEU A 342 -1.03 -36.37 -1.15
N LEU A 343 -1.47 -37.60 -0.85
CA LEU A 343 -2.07 -37.92 0.45
C LEU A 343 -1.09 -37.71 1.61
N ASN A 344 0.09 -38.32 1.53
CA ASN A 344 1.08 -38.25 2.61
C ASN A 344 1.61 -36.84 2.79
N THR A 345 1.73 -36.07 1.71
CA THR A 345 2.15 -34.66 1.79
C THR A 345 1.10 -33.80 2.47
N ASN A 346 -0.19 -33.97 2.14
CA ASN A 346 -1.27 -33.22 2.80
C ASN A 346 -1.37 -33.55 4.30
N LEU A 347 -1.30 -34.83 4.67
CA LEU A 347 -1.31 -35.24 6.08
C LEU A 347 -0.13 -34.66 6.86
N LEU A 348 1.06 -34.72 6.26
CA LEU A 348 2.27 -34.15 6.86
C LEU A 348 2.17 -32.63 6.99
N ARG A 349 1.55 -31.93 6.02
CA ARG A 349 1.30 -30.48 6.07
C ARG A 349 0.35 -30.09 7.19
N ILE A 350 -0.71 -30.87 7.44
CA ILE A 350 -1.59 -30.63 8.59
C ILE A 350 -0.81 -30.79 9.90
N GLY A 351 -0.01 -31.86 10.04
CA GLY A 351 0.80 -32.09 11.24
C GLY A 351 1.85 -31.00 11.47
N THR A 352 2.60 -30.62 10.44
CA THR A 352 3.58 -29.51 10.51
C THR A 352 2.91 -28.16 10.71
N GLY A 353 1.72 -27.93 10.16
CA GLY A 353 0.92 -26.74 10.41
C GLY A 353 0.45 -26.61 11.86
N LEU A 354 0.05 -27.71 12.51
CA LEU A 354 -0.27 -27.69 13.95
C LEU A 354 0.97 -27.33 14.78
N LEU A 355 2.15 -27.85 14.42
CA LEU A 355 3.40 -27.49 15.07
C LEU A 355 3.79 -26.02 14.80
N ALA A 356 3.52 -25.52 13.59
CA ALA A 356 3.76 -24.13 13.20
C ALA A 356 2.88 -23.13 13.96
N ALA A 357 1.71 -23.56 14.44
CA ALA A 357 0.83 -22.70 15.23
C ALA A 357 1.44 -22.36 16.61
N ALA A 358 2.23 -23.26 17.21
CA ALA A 358 2.82 -23.05 18.52
C ALA A 358 3.69 -21.78 18.65
N PRO A 359 4.70 -21.53 17.79
CA PRO A 359 5.49 -20.30 17.86
C PRO A 359 4.68 -19.04 17.58
N VAL A 360 3.64 -19.11 16.72
CA VAL A 360 2.77 -17.97 16.44
C VAL A 360 1.87 -17.65 17.63
N LEU A 361 1.23 -18.66 18.24
CA LEU A 361 0.42 -18.47 19.44
C LEU A 361 1.25 -17.99 20.63
N LEU A 362 2.51 -18.45 20.75
CA LEU A 362 3.45 -17.93 21.73
C LEU A 362 3.74 -16.45 21.50
N TYR A 363 3.99 -16.05 20.25
CA TYR A 363 4.19 -14.65 19.89
C TYR A 363 2.97 -13.80 20.28
N LEU A 364 1.75 -14.21 19.91
CA LEU A 364 0.52 -13.48 20.22
C LEU A 364 0.30 -13.38 21.73
N TRP A 365 0.59 -14.45 22.48
CA TRP A 365 0.51 -14.43 23.93
C TRP A 365 1.49 -13.44 24.58
N VAL A 366 2.73 -13.37 24.08
CA VAL A 366 3.73 -12.40 24.58
C VAL A 366 3.33 -10.97 24.24
N ARG A 367 2.76 -10.75 23.06
CA ARG A 367 2.34 -9.44 22.56
C ARG A 367 1.14 -8.89 23.34
N ASP A 368 0.07 -9.65 23.44
CA ASP A 368 -1.22 -9.16 23.97
C ASP A 368 -1.36 -9.39 25.48
N GLY A 369 -0.38 -10.07 26.11
CA GLY A 369 -0.43 -10.48 27.52
C GLY A 369 -1.53 -11.50 27.84
N SER A 370 -2.33 -11.90 26.85
CA SER A 370 -3.43 -12.86 26.95
C SER A 370 -3.64 -13.58 25.63
N LEU A 371 -4.34 -14.71 25.66
CA LEU A 371 -4.78 -15.42 24.43
C LEU A 371 -6.20 -15.02 24.02
N ASN A 372 -6.64 -13.79 24.33
CA ASN A 372 -7.93 -13.30 23.88
C ASN A 372 -7.85 -12.86 22.41
N LEU A 373 -7.72 -13.84 21.51
CA LEU A 373 -7.52 -13.65 20.06
C LEU A 373 -8.67 -12.90 19.36
N LEU A 374 -9.78 -12.68 20.05
CA LEU A 374 -10.96 -11.98 19.53
C LEU A 374 -11.00 -10.50 19.94
N ALA A 375 -10.16 -10.07 20.89
CA ALA A 375 -10.17 -8.70 21.39
C ALA A 375 -9.30 -7.73 20.57
N ASP A 376 -8.27 -8.25 19.89
CA ASP A 376 -7.33 -7.47 19.10
C ASP A 376 -7.43 -7.84 17.61
N ASP A 377 -7.54 -6.82 16.76
CA ASP A 377 -7.76 -6.99 15.32
C ASP A 377 -6.57 -7.67 14.62
N ILE A 378 -5.34 -7.44 15.08
CA ILE A 378 -4.13 -8.06 14.52
C ILE A 378 -4.13 -9.55 14.85
N SER A 379 -4.38 -9.91 16.11
CA SER A 379 -4.50 -11.31 16.55
C SER A 379 -5.60 -12.05 15.80
N LEU A 380 -6.77 -11.44 15.62
CA LEU A 380 -7.87 -12.01 14.85
C LEU A 380 -7.49 -12.18 13.37
N ALA A 381 -6.88 -11.18 12.75
CA ALA A 381 -6.43 -11.25 11.37
C ALA A 381 -5.37 -12.35 11.16
N VAL A 382 -4.40 -12.50 12.07
CA VAL A 382 -3.40 -13.58 12.04
C VAL A 382 -4.10 -14.94 12.06
N LEU A 383 -5.05 -15.16 12.98
CA LEU A 383 -5.79 -16.41 13.08
C LEU A 383 -6.56 -16.73 11.79
N LEU A 384 -7.28 -15.74 11.25
CA LEU A 384 -8.05 -15.90 10.02
C LEU A 384 -7.15 -16.19 8.81
N LEU A 385 -6.00 -15.51 8.70
CA LEU A 385 -5.00 -15.78 7.67
C LEU A 385 -4.42 -17.19 7.79
N MET A 386 -4.11 -17.65 9.01
CA MET A 386 -3.62 -19.02 9.25
C MET A 386 -4.64 -20.07 8.79
N VAL A 387 -5.92 -19.88 9.11
CA VAL A 387 -7.01 -20.75 8.63
C VAL A 387 -7.09 -20.73 7.10
N GLY A 388 -7.01 -19.54 6.49
CA GLY A 388 -6.98 -19.39 5.03
C GLY A 388 -5.78 -20.11 4.39
N MET A 389 -4.61 -20.08 5.04
CA MET A 389 -3.39 -20.72 4.57
C MET A 389 -3.44 -22.24 4.61
N ILE A 390 -4.26 -22.85 5.46
CA ILE A 390 -4.52 -24.30 5.41
C ILE A 390 -5.12 -24.67 4.04
N PHE A 391 -6.17 -23.95 3.61
CA PHE A 391 -6.79 -24.16 2.30
C PHE A 391 -5.85 -23.81 1.15
N SER A 392 -5.15 -22.67 1.26
CA SER A 392 -4.15 -22.25 0.29
C SER A 392 -3.08 -23.33 0.09
N GLY A 393 -2.63 -23.92 1.19
CA GLY A 393 -1.60 -24.94 1.19
C GLY A 393 -2.00 -26.23 0.50
N MET A 394 -3.22 -26.70 0.75
CA MET A 394 -3.80 -27.82 0.01
C MET A 394 -3.90 -27.50 -1.49
N GLY A 395 -4.29 -26.27 -1.82
CA GLY A 395 -4.34 -25.78 -3.20
C GLY A 395 -2.97 -25.78 -3.87
N GLN A 396 -1.94 -25.28 -3.19
CA GLN A 396 -0.56 -25.27 -3.71
C GLN A 396 -0.03 -26.68 -4.02
N LEU A 397 -0.38 -27.70 -3.22
CA LEU A 397 0.00 -29.08 -3.49
C LEU A 397 -0.65 -29.62 -4.77
N LEU A 398 -1.93 -29.30 -5.00
CA LEU A 398 -2.63 -29.64 -6.24
C LEU A 398 -2.05 -28.88 -7.43
N ALA A 399 -1.77 -27.58 -7.28
CA ALA A 399 -1.05 -26.79 -8.29
C ALA A 399 0.31 -27.43 -8.62
N GLY A 400 1.02 -27.94 -7.61
CA GLY A 400 2.27 -28.70 -7.75
C GLY A 400 2.16 -29.91 -8.67
N LEU A 401 1.02 -30.62 -8.67
CA LEU A 401 0.78 -31.69 -9.64
C LEU A 401 0.77 -31.15 -11.08
N PHE A 402 0.08 -30.03 -11.35
CA PHE A 402 0.08 -29.45 -12.69
C PHE A 402 1.48 -29.07 -13.15
N TYR A 403 2.34 -28.58 -12.25
CA TYR A 403 3.76 -28.35 -12.57
C TYR A 403 4.52 -29.65 -12.88
N ALA A 404 4.31 -30.72 -12.11
CA ALA A 404 4.95 -32.02 -12.35
C ALA A 404 4.50 -32.69 -13.67
N TYR A 405 3.32 -32.33 -14.18
CA TYR A 405 2.80 -32.75 -15.49
C TYR A 405 3.08 -31.74 -16.61
N GLU A 406 3.94 -30.73 -16.38
CA GLU A 406 4.33 -29.70 -17.36
C GLU A 406 3.17 -28.83 -17.87
N GLN A 407 2.12 -28.68 -17.06
CA GLN A 407 0.91 -27.89 -17.37
C GLN A 407 0.83 -26.63 -16.52
N ALA A 408 1.93 -25.86 -16.47
CA ALA A 408 2.06 -24.66 -15.63
C ALA A 408 1.07 -23.53 -15.97
N GLU A 409 0.50 -23.50 -17.19
CA GLU A 409 -0.49 -22.52 -17.62
C GLU A 409 -1.77 -22.57 -16.75
N ARG A 410 -2.23 -23.77 -16.40
CA ARG A 410 -3.48 -23.96 -15.64
C ARG A 410 -3.43 -23.35 -14.24
N PRO A 411 -2.45 -23.69 -13.37
CA PRO A 411 -2.34 -23.07 -12.06
C PRO A 411 -2.07 -21.56 -12.16
N ALA A 412 -1.40 -21.08 -13.22
CA ALA A 412 -1.22 -19.64 -13.44
C ALA A 412 -2.54 -18.91 -13.74
N VAL A 413 -3.41 -19.51 -14.56
CA VAL A 413 -4.77 -18.99 -14.81
C VAL A 413 -5.60 -19.00 -13.53
N VAL A 414 -5.57 -20.09 -12.76
CA VAL A 414 -6.28 -20.16 -11.47
C VAL A 414 -5.77 -19.08 -10.52
N THR A 415 -4.45 -18.86 -10.41
CA THR A 415 -3.86 -17.80 -9.59
C THR A 415 -4.35 -16.41 -10.02
N THR A 416 -4.58 -16.20 -11.32
CA THR A 416 -5.14 -14.94 -11.83
C THR A 416 -6.58 -14.76 -11.39
N ILE A 417 -7.41 -15.82 -11.46
CA ILE A 417 -8.79 -15.81 -10.94
C ILE A 417 -8.78 -15.54 -9.43
N THR A 418 -7.94 -16.23 -8.67
CA THR A 418 -7.74 -16.03 -7.23
C THR A 418 -7.39 -14.58 -6.92
N THR A 419 -6.49 -13.96 -7.69
CA THR A 419 -6.07 -12.57 -7.50
C THR A 419 -7.22 -11.59 -7.77
N ILE A 420 -7.96 -11.79 -8.86
CA ILE A 420 -9.14 -10.96 -9.18
C ILE A 420 -10.21 -11.10 -8.10
N MET A 421 -10.49 -12.32 -7.63
CA MET A 421 -11.43 -12.55 -6.53
C MET A 421 -10.96 -11.90 -5.22
N LYS A 422 -9.67 -12.03 -4.89
CA LYS A 422 -9.07 -11.40 -3.70
C LYS A 422 -9.25 -9.89 -3.71
N VAL A 423 -8.97 -9.24 -4.84
CA VAL A 423 -9.14 -7.79 -4.98
C VAL A 423 -10.61 -7.39 -5.00
N GLY A 424 -11.45 -8.06 -5.79
CA GLY A 424 -12.87 -7.72 -5.89
C GLY A 424 -13.61 -7.86 -4.55
N LEU A 425 -13.43 -9.00 -3.87
CA LEU A 425 -14.03 -9.22 -2.55
C LEU A 425 -13.35 -8.39 -1.46
N GLY A 426 -12.04 -8.15 -1.56
CA GLY A 426 -11.30 -7.28 -0.64
C GLY A 426 -11.78 -5.83 -0.70
N VAL A 427 -12.06 -5.30 -1.89
CA VAL A 427 -12.69 -3.98 -2.07
C VAL A 427 -14.05 -3.95 -1.41
N VAL A 428 -14.90 -4.96 -1.63
CA VAL A 428 -16.21 -5.04 -0.98
C VAL A 428 -16.09 -5.06 0.55
N ALA A 429 -15.18 -5.87 1.11
CA ALA A 429 -14.97 -5.93 2.56
C ALA A 429 -14.53 -4.59 3.15
N LEU A 430 -13.63 -3.87 2.48
CA LEU A 430 -13.18 -2.55 2.89
C LEU A 430 -14.28 -1.49 2.79
N LEU A 431 -15.11 -1.53 1.75
CA LEU A 431 -16.25 -0.61 1.59
C LEU A 431 -17.36 -0.87 2.61
N LEU A 432 -17.45 -2.08 3.16
CA LEU A 432 -18.34 -2.44 4.27
C LEU A 432 -17.77 -2.04 5.64
N GLY A 433 -16.60 -1.41 5.70
CA GLY A 433 -15.98 -0.96 6.95
C GLY A 433 -15.40 -2.09 7.81
N GLN A 434 -15.11 -3.27 7.23
CA GLN A 434 -14.57 -4.41 7.98
C GLN A 434 -13.04 -4.31 8.24
N GLY A 435 -12.41 -3.19 7.87
CA GLY A 435 -10.97 -2.97 8.00
C GLY A 435 -10.13 -4.08 7.37
N PHE A 436 -8.93 -4.30 7.92
CA PHE A 436 -8.04 -5.36 7.44
C PHE A 436 -8.44 -6.77 7.94
N VAL A 437 -9.25 -6.88 9.00
CA VAL A 437 -9.84 -8.15 9.45
C VAL A 437 -10.78 -8.72 8.39
N GLY A 438 -11.55 -7.86 7.71
CA GLY A 438 -12.34 -8.22 6.53
C GLY A 438 -11.48 -8.80 5.41
N LEU A 439 -10.29 -8.23 5.15
CA LEU A 439 -9.34 -8.75 4.16
C LEU A 439 -8.83 -10.15 4.55
N ALA A 440 -8.56 -10.37 5.84
CA ALA A 440 -8.19 -11.69 6.34
C ALA A 440 -9.32 -12.71 6.17
N THR A 441 -10.58 -12.32 6.39
CA THR A 441 -11.76 -13.16 6.17
C THR A 441 -11.94 -13.52 4.69
N VAL A 442 -11.79 -12.53 3.79
CA VAL A 442 -11.82 -12.74 2.33
C VAL A 442 -10.78 -13.78 1.89
N SER A 443 -9.60 -13.80 2.54
CA SER A 443 -8.56 -14.77 2.23
C SER A 443 -9.03 -16.23 2.38
N ILE A 444 -9.86 -16.52 3.39
CA ILE A 444 -10.41 -17.87 3.63
C ILE A 444 -11.32 -18.26 2.46
N LEU A 445 -12.29 -17.40 2.13
CA LEU A 445 -13.25 -17.65 1.05
C LEU A 445 -12.53 -17.84 -0.29
N VAL A 446 -11.58 -16.97 -0.61
CA VAL A 446 -10.83 -17.02 -1.87
C VAL A 446 -9.94 -18.26 -1.93
N ASN A 447 -9.25 -18.62 -0.86
CA ASN A 447 -8.42 -19.83 -0.81
C ASN A 447 -9.27 -21.10 -0.89
N LEU A 448 -10.45 -21.13 -0.27
CA LEU A 448 -11.39 -22.24 -0.37
C LEU A 448 -11.89 -22.41 -1.81
N VAL A 449 -12.33 -21.34 -2.46
CA VAL A 449 -12.77 -21.40 -3.88
C VAL A 449 -11.62 -21.83 -4.78
N THR A 450 -10.41 -21.33 -4.55
CA THR A 450 -9.20 -21.72 -5.30
C THR A 450 -8.91 -23.21 -5.14
N LEU A 451 -8.98 -23.72 -3.91
CA LEU A 451 -8.82 -25.14 -3.62
C LEU A 451 -9.87 -25.98 -4.38
N LEU A 452 -11.14 -25.59 -4.33
CA LEU A 452 -12.21 -26.29 -5.04
C LEU A 452 -11.98 -26.33 -6.56
N ILE A 453 -11.59 -25.20 -7.17
CA ILE A 453 -11.26 -25.14 -8.60
C ILE A 453 -10.11 -26.10 -8.92
N LEU A 454 -9.04 -26.11 -8.12
CA LEU A 454 -7.90 -26.99 -8.34
C LEU A 454 -8.23 -28.47 -8.14
N ILE A 455 -9.09 -28.81 -7.16
CA ILE A 455 -9.59 -30.18 -6.98
C ILE A 455 -10.37 -30.62 -8.22
N LEU A 456 -11.31 -29.81 -8.69
CA LEU A 456 -12.14 -30.12 -9.86
C LEU A 456 -11.28 -30.30 -11.12
N LEU A 457 -10.30 -29.44 -11.33
CA LEU A 457 -9.36 -29.56 -12.46
C LEU A 457 -8.48 -30.80 -12.32
N ALA A 458 -7.97 -31.08 -11.13
CA ALA A 458 -7.12 -32.24 -10.88
C ALA A 458 -7.87 -33.55 -11.09
N TRP A 459 -9.11 -33.65 -10.60
CA TRP A 459 -9.97 -34.82 -10.79
C TRP A 459 -10.32 -35.09 -12.25
N ARG A 460 -10.49 -34.05 -13.06
CA ARG A 460 -10.77 -34.21 -14.50
C ARG A 460 -9.56 -34.62 -15.32
N HIS A 461 -8.36 -34.23 -14.91
CA HIS A 461 -7.16 -34.38 -15.72
C HIS A 461 -6.18 -35.46 -15.27
N PHE A 462 -6.19 -35.83 -14.00
CA PHE A 462 -5.26 -36.81 -13.45
C PHE A 462 -6.01 -38.02 -12.93
N ALA A 463 -5.69 -39.18 -13.47
CA ALA A 463 -6.07 -40.45 -12.87
C ALA A 463 -5.19 -40.67 -11.63
N LEU A 464 -5.65 -40.20 -10.47
CA LEU A 464 -4.99 -40.37 -9.17
C LEU A 464 -5.15 -41.83 -8.71
N LYS A 465 -4.43 -42.72 -9.39
CA LYS A 465 -4.42 -44.15 -9.09
C LYS A 465 -3.82 -44.36 -7.70
N GLY A 466 -4.49 -45.19 -6.90
CA GLY A 466 -4.02 -45.60 -5.58
C GLY A 466 -2.71 -46.42 -5.66
N PRO A 467 -2.07 -46.69 -4.51
CA PRO A 467 -2.71 -46.79 -3.20
C PRO A 467 -2.68 -45.50 -2.36
N TRP A 468 -3.86 -45.08 -1.93
CA TRP A 468 -4.09 -44.06 -0.91
C TRP A 468 -3.80 -44.65 0.48
N ARG A 469 -2.51 -44.83 0.79
CA ARG A 469 -2.04 -45.40 2.06
C ARG A 469 -1.13 -44.42 2.78
N ILE A 470 -1.32 -44.32 4.09
CA ILE A 470 -0.44 -43.58 4.98
C ILE A 470 0.88 -44.35 5.08
N ASP A 471 1.98 -43.67 4.79
CA ASP A 471 3.33 -44.23 4.79
C ASP A 471 4.23 -43.38 5.70
N TRP A 472 4.38 -43.82 6.95
CA TRP A 472 5.20 -43.14 7.95
C TRP A 472 6.69 -43.07 7.59
N PRO A 473 7.32 -44.16 7.10
CA PRO A 473 8.69 -44.10 6.56
C PRO A 473 8.85 -43.03 5.49
N LEU A 474 7.89 -42.92 4.56
CA LEU A 474 7.90 -41.89 3.53
C LEU A 474 7.83 -40.49 4.15
N GLN A 475 6.87 -40.22 5.05
CA GLN A 475 6.74 -38.92 5.69
C GLN A 475 8.00 -38.50 6.46
N ARG A 476 8.65 -39.43 7.18
CA ARG A 476 9.93 -39.16 7.87
C ARG A 476 11.04 -38.80 6.88
N ARG A 477 11.08 -39.48 5.72
CA ARG A 477 12.02 -39.15 4.64
C ARG A 477 11.74 -37.78 4.03
N MET A 478 10.47 -37.46 3.81
CA MET A 478 10.04 -36.16 3.28
C MET A 478 10.50 -35.01 4.19
N LEU A 479 10.31 -35.13 5.52
CA LEU A 479 10.79 -34.14 6.48
C LEU A 479 12.31 -33.99 6.43
N ARG A 480 13.05 -35.11 6.45
CA ARG A 480 14.52 -35.09 6.44
C ARG A 480 15.08 -34.49 5.14
N ASP A 481 14.43 -34.76 4.01
CA ASP A 481 14.92 -34.29 2.72
C ASP A 481 14.47 -32.84 2.42
N SER A 482 13.40 -32.34 3.08
CA SER A 482 12.82 -31.00 2.85
C SER A 482 13.19 -29.95 3.91
N TYR A 483 13.65 -30.34 5.11
CA TYR A 483 14.03 -29.37 6.16
C TYR A 483 15.02 -28.28 5.68
N PRO A 484 16.03 -28.57 4.82
CA PRO A 484 16.95 -27.51 4.38
C PRO A 484 16.26 -26.45 3.55
N LEU A 485 15.26 -26.86 2.74
CA LEU A 485 14.45 -25.95 1.94
C LEU A 485 13.58 -25.07 2.84
N MET A 486 12.99 -25.64 3.89
CA MET A 486 12.25 -24.86 4.88
C MET A 486 13.15 -23.84 5.58
N ILE A 487 14.34 -24.25 6.04
CA ILE A 487 15.27 -23.35 6.75
C ILE A 487 15.69 -22.20 5.85
N ASN A 488 16.03 -22.49 4.58
CA ASN A 488 16.41 -21.44 3.64
C ASN A 488 15.26 -20.46 3.40
N HIS A 489 14.03 -20.94 3.23
CA HIS A 489 12.89 -20.07 2.98
C HIS A 489 12.51 -19.23 4.22
N LEU A 490 12.61 -19.82 5.42
CA LEU A 490 12.39 -19.13 6.69
C LEU A 490 13.43 -18.03 6.90
N LEU A 491 14.72 -18.34 6.69
CA LEU A 491 15.80 -17.38 6.84
C LEU A 491 15.70 -16.24 5.81
N ALA A 492 15.37 -16.54 4.55
CA ALA A 492 15.17 -15.53 3.53
C ALA A 492 13.98 -14.62 3.85
N THR A 493 12.90 -15.17 4.41
CA THR A 493 11.72 -14.38 4.80
C THR A 493 12.01 -13.52 6.02
N ALA A 494 12.62 -14.10 7.05
CA ALA A 494 13.07 -13.35 8.23
C ALA A 494 14.03 -12.21 7.82
N PHE A 495 14.93 -12.45 6.87
CA PHE A 495 15.87 -11.43 6.40
C PHE A 495 15.19 -10.16 5.88
N PHE A 496 14.07 -10.29 5.16
CA PHE A 496 13.37 -9.16 4.54
C PHE A 496 12.19 -8.60 5.34
N GLN A 497 11.73 -9.31 6.38
CA GLN A 497 10.45 -8.99 7.03
C GLN A 497 10.49 -9.03 8.56
N ILE A 498 11.57 -9.48 9.19
CA ILE A 498 11.66 -9.52 10.66
C ILE A 498 11.61 -8.12 11.29
N ASP A 499 12.11 -7.14 10.56
CA ASP A 499 12.09 -5.71 10.89
C ASP A 499 10.65 -5.18 11.08
N ILE A 500 9.69 -5.62 10.26
CA ILE A 500 8.27 -5.24 10.39
C ILE A 500 7.70 -5.71 11.74
N VAL A 501 7.99 -6.96 12.14
CA VAL A 501 7.50 -7.52 13.41
C VAL A 501 8.13 -6.82 14.60
N MET A 502 9.45 -6.56 14.55
CA MET A 502 10.15 -5.83 15.61
C MET A 502 9.67 -4.38 15.73
N MET A 503 9.37 -3.75 14.59
CA MET A 503 8.93 -2.35 14.55
C MET A 503 7.53 -2.17 15.13
N GLU A 504 6.61 -3.09 14.86
CA GLU A 504 5.26 -3.03 15.45
C GLU A 504 5.33 -3.08 16.98
N GLN A 505 6.14 -3.98 17.54
CA GLN A 505 6.28 -4.09 18.99
C GLN A 505 7.02 -2.91 19.65
N ILE A 506 8.01 -2.32 18.98
CA ILE A 506 8.89 -1.32 19.57
C ILE A 506 8.40 0.11 19.30
N ASN A 507 7.87 0.37 18.11
CA ASN A 507 7.49 1.70 17.64
C ASN A 507 5.99 1.85 17.34
N GLY A 508 5.22 0.77 17.32
CA GLY A 508 3.78 0.80 17.07
C GLY A 508 3.39 0.64 15.60
N GLU A 509 2.08 0.57 15.39
CA GLU A 509 1.46 0.19 14.11
C GLU A 509 1.60 1.28 13.04
N THR A 510 1.39 2.55 13.39
CA THR A 510 1.49 3.70 12.47
C THR A 510 2.85 3.75 11.77
N ILE A 511 3.93 3.62 12.54
CA ILE A 511 5.30 3.63 12.02
C ILE A 511 5.54 2.40 11.12
N THR A 512 5.02 1.24 11.51
CA THR A 512 5.07 0.02 10.71
C THR A 512 4.32 0.19 9.37
N GLY A 513 3.21 0.91 9.37
CA GLY A 513 2.47 1.30 8.16
C GLY A 513 3.29 2.15 7.20
N TRP A 514 3.94 3.21 7.71
CA TRP A 514 4.85 4.05 6.91
C TRP A 514 5.98 3.23 6.32
N TYR A 515 6.62 2.37 7.12
CA TYR A 515 7.72 1.54 6.68
C TYR A 515 7.31 0.49 5.64
N SER A 516 6.21 -0.22 5.88
CA SER A 516 5.69 -1.26 4.98
C SER A 516 5.25 -0.69 3.62
N SER A 517 4.79 0.57 3.58
CA SER A 517 4.45 1.27 2.33
C SER A 517 5.66 1.45 1.41
N ALA A 518 6.84 1.72 1.97
CA ALA A 518 8.09 1.82 1.21
C ALA A 518 8.49 0.46 0.60
N TYR A 519 8.34 -0.64 1.35
CA TYR A 519 8.63 -1.98 0.84
C TYR A 519 7.74 -2.41 -0.33
N LYS A 520 6.54 -1.84 -0.51
CA LYS A 520 5.71 -2.13 -1.69
C LYS A 520 6.43 -1.74 -2.98
N TRP A 521 7.12 -0.59 -2.99
CA TRP A 521 7.93 -0.15 -4.13
C TRP A 521 9.17 -1.02 -4.32
N VAL A 522 9.87 -1.35 -3.23
CA VAL A 522 11.03 -2.27 -3.28
C VAL A 522 10.64 -3.62 -3.91
N ASN A 523 9.52 -4.19 -3.47
CA ASN A 523 8.99 -5.45 -3.99
C ASN A 523 8.56 -5.36 -5.46
N ALA A 524 7.98 -4.22 -5.88
CA ALA A 524 7.63 -3.99 -7.28
C ALA A 524 8.88 -3.99 -8.18
N PHE A 525 9.99 -3.37 -7.75
CA PHE A 525 11.23 -3.35 -8.52
C PHE A 525 11.97 -4.69 -8.53
N ASN A 526 11.84 -5.52 -7.48
CA ASN A 526 12.45 -6.85 -7.41
C ASN A 526 11.89 -7.87 -8.42
N VAL A 527 10.88 -7.50 -9.20
CA VAL A 527 10.46 -8.22 -10.42
C VAL A 527 11.60 -8.30 -11.45
N ILE A 528 12.36 -7.21 -11.62
CA ILE A 528 13.38 -7.08 -12.66
C ILE A 528 14.50 -8.13 -12.51
N PRO A 529 15.21 -8.22 -11.36
CA PRO A 529 16.27 -9.21 -11.20
C PRO A 529 15.72 -10.63 -11.28
N SER A 530 14.49 -10.89 -10.83
CA SER A 530 13.88 -12.21 -10.84
C SER A 530 13.74 -12.77 -12.28
N PHE A 531 13.34 -11.94 -13.24
CA PHE A 531 13.28 -12.34 -14.65
C PHE A 531 14.66 -12.46 -15.28
N PHE A 532 15.56 -11.55 -14.93
CA PHE A 532 16.92 -11.56 -15.43
C PHE A 532 17.67 -12.83 -15.00
N THR A 533 17.62 -13.18 -13.71
CA THR A 533 18.30 -14.36 -13.18
C THR A 533 17.68 -15.67 -13.65
N PHE A 534 16.35 -15.72 -13.81
CA PHE A 534 15.67 -16.88 -14.39
C PHE A 534 16.18 -17.22 -15.80
N ALA A 535 16.37 -16.20 -16.64
CA ALA A 535 16.94 -16.38 -17.97
C ALA A 535 18.44 -16.71 -17.95
N LEU A 536 19.17 -16.15 -16.99
CA LEU A 536 20.62 -16.31 -16.85
C LEU A 536 21.04 -17.68 -16.30
N PHE A 537 20.24 -18.26 -15.40
CA PHE A 537 20.60 -19.45 -14.64
C PHE A 537 20.96 -20.68 -15.51
N PRO A 538 20.19 -21.04 -16.57
CA PRO A 538 20.55 -22.16 -17.44
C PRO A 538 21.88 -21.94 -18.18
N ILE A 539 22.17 -20.70 -18.58
CA ILE A 539 23.39 -20.34 -19.31
C ILE A 539 24.60 -20.54 -18.42
N ILE A 540 24.56 -19.99 -17.21
CA ILE A 540 25.67 -20.13 -16.24
C ILE A 540 25.84 -21.58 -15.80
N SER A 541 24.75 -22.31 -15.55
CA SER A 541 24.82 -23.71 -15.12
C SER A 541 25.52 -24.60 -16.15
N ARG A 542 25.28 -24.35 -17.45
CA ARG A 542 26.00 -25.04 -18.53
C ARG A 542 27.46 -24.61 -18.60
N GLN A 543 27.73 -23.30 -18.62
CA GLN A 543 29.08 -22.76 -18.73
C GLN A 543 29.99 -23.16 -17.56
N VAL A 544 29.46 -23.31 -16.34
CA VAL A 544 30.26 -23.76 -15.18
C VAL A 544 30.83 -25.17 -15.40
N GLN A 545 30.13 -26.03 -16.15
CA GLN A 545 30.61 -27.37 -16.49
C GLN A 545 31.60 -27.36 -17.66
N GLU A 546 31.43 -26.45 -18.61
CA GLU A 546 32.26 -26.35 -19.83
C GLU A 546 33.55 -25.54 -19.57
N SER A 547 33.41 -24.32 -19.06
CA SER A 547 34.50 -23.37 -18.82
C SER A 547 34.14 -22.37 -17.72
N VAL A 548 34.79 -22.52 -16.57
CA VAL A 548 34.64 -21.59 -15.43
C VAL A 548 35.02 -20.15 -15.82
N ALA A 549 35.93 -19.98 -16.79
CA ALA A 549 36.31 -18.67 -17.30
C ALA A 549 35.18 -18.00 -18.08
N GLU A 550 34.43 -18.74 -18.90
CA GLU A 550 33.26 -18.23 -19.62
C GLU A 550 32.12 -17.90 -18.65
N ALA A 551 31.84 -18.81 -17.71
CA ALA A 551 30.86 -18.56 -16.65
C ALA A 551 31.18 -17.27 -15.88
N ARG A 552 32.47 -17.02 -15.62
CA ARG A 552 32.93 -15.78 -14.98
C ARG A 552 32.66 -14.55 -15.84
N GLN A 553 32.93 -14.59 -17.13
CA GLN A 553 32.68 -13.45 -18.02
C GLN A 553 31.19 -13.12 -18.07
N THR A 554 30.34 -14.14 -18.21
CA THR A 554 28.88 -14.00 -18.17
C THR A 554 28.42 -13.42 -16.83
N PHE A 555 28.97 -13.91 -15.72
CA PHE A 555 28.68 -13.39 -14.38
C PHE A 555 29.09 -11.93 -14.22
N GLN A 556 30.29 -11.54 -14.65
CA GLN A 556 30.77 -10.15 -14.59
C GLN A 556 29.89 -9.22 -15.42
N LEU A 557 29.52 -9.63 -16.64
CA LEU A 557 28.60 -8.87 -17.49
C LEU A 557 27.23 -8.72 -16.80
N SER A 558 26.74 -9.79 -16.18
CA SER A 558 25.45 -9.79 -15.48
C SER A 558 25.42 -8.85 -14.27
N LEU A 559 26.47 -8.88 -13.42
CA LEU A 559 26.61 -7.94 -12.30
C LEU A 559 26.65 -6.49 -12.79
N LYS A 560 27.41 -6.24 -13.87
CA LYS A 560 27.56 -4.92 -14.47
C LYS A 560 26.22 -4.40 -15.00
N LEU A 561 25.46 -5.22 -15.74
CA LEU A 561 24.14 -4.85 -16.24
C LEU A 561 23.15 -4.54 -15.11
N MET A 562 23.15 -5.35 -14.04
CA MET A 562 22.28 -5.08 -12.88
C MET A 562 22.60 -3.74 -12.22
N ILE A 563 23.88 -3.40 -12.05
CA ILE A 563 24.29 -2.11 -11.46
C ILE A 563 23.95 -0.93 -12.36
N LEU A 564 24.10 -1.10 -13.67
CA LEU A 564 23.79 -0.06 -14.63
C LEU A 564 22.31 0.33 -14.61
N ILE A 565 21.45 -0.57 -14.16
CA ILE A 565 20.01 -0.31 -14.02
C ILE A 565 19.66 0.09 -12.59
N SER A 566 20.19 -0.61 -11.59
CA SER A 566 19.79 -0.43 -10.18
C SER A 566 20.23 0.90 -9.58
N LEU A 567 21.41 1.42 -9.93
CA LEU A 567 21.90 2.71 -9.42
C LEU A 567 21.07 3.91 -9.87
N PRO A 568 20.84 4.14 -11.18
CA PRO A 568 19.99 5.25 -11.62
C PRO A 568 18.53 5.05 -11.16
N LEU A 569 18.05 3.81 -11.06
CA LEU A 569 16.72 3.51 -10.52
C LEU A 569 16.59 3.93 -9.05
N ALA A 570 17.59 3.58 -8.21
CA ALA A 570 17.60 3.96 -6.80
C ALA A 570 17.65 5.49 -6.63
N ALA A 571 18.53 6.17 -7.39
CA ALA A 571 18.64 7.63 -7.36
C ALA A 571 17.35 8.35 -7.81
N ALA A 572 16.75 7.90 -8.92
CA ALA A 572 15.49 8.47 -9.41
C ALA A 572 14.34 8.23 -8.45
N THR A 573 14.26 7.04 -7.85
CA THR A 573 13.22 6.68 -6.87
C THR A 573 13.39 7.47 -5.57
N MET A 574 14.61 7.68 -5.09
CA MET A 574 14.89 8.53 -3.93
C MET A 574 14.31 9.94 -4.12
N LEU A 575 14.50 10.53 -5.30
CA LEU A 575 13.92 11.84 -5.61
C LEU A 575 12.41 11.82 -5.80
N ALA A 576 11.88 10.77 -6.42
CA ALA A 576 10.46 10.61 -6.64
C ALA A 576 9.70 10.13 -5.38
N ALA A 577 10.38 9.76 -4.29
CA ALA A 577 9.77 9.10 -3.15
C ALA A 577 8.57 9.84 -2.52
N PRO A 578 8.60 11.19 -2.34
CA PRO A 578 7.42 11.90 -1.86
C PRO A 578 6.21 11.76 -2.78
N PHE A 579 6.43 11.82 -4.10
CA PHE A 579 5.38 11.61 -5.10
C PHE A 579 4.90 10.15 -5.10
N LEU A 580 5.82 9.18 -5.10
CA LEU A 580 5.50 7.75 -5.16
C LEU A 580 4.70 7.29 -3.93
N ILE A 581 5.08 7.74 -2.73
CA ILE A 581 4.35 7.41 -1.50
C ILE A 581 3.03 8.19 -1.41
N GLY A 582 3.02 9.47 -1.79
CA GLY A 582 1.78 10.24 -1.88
C GLY A 582 0.76 9.65 -2.87
N VAL A 583 1.23 9.07 -3.98
CA VAL A 583 0.38 8.34 -4.93
C VAL A 583 0.01 6.95 -4.41
N LEU A 584 0.83 6.31 -3.58
CA LEU A 584 0.51 4.98 -3.06
C LEU A 584 -0.45 5.03 -1.87
N GLY A 585 -0.07 5.69 -0.78
CA GLY A 585 -0.84 5.74 0.47
C GLY A 585 -1.56 7.07 0.72
N GLY A 586 -1.16 8.15 0.05
CA GLY A 586 -1.69 9.49 0.29
C GLY A 586 -0.84 10.30 1.29
N PRO A 587 -1.23 11.57 1.53
CA PRO A 587 -0.53 12.47 2.45
C PRO A 587 -0.32 11.94 3.87
N GLU A 588 -1.14 11.02 4.38
CA GLU A 588 -0.99 10.44 5.74
C GLU A 588 0.26 9.56 5.89
N PHE A 589 0.83 9.14 4.76
CA PHE A 589 2.09 8.40 4.72
C PHE A 589 3.29 9.33 4.53
N LEU A 590 3.08 10.64 4.38
CA LEU A 590 4.14 11.63 4.21
C LEU A 590 4.37 12.42 5.51
N PRO A 591 5.63 12.79 5.83
CA PRO A 591 6.85 12.52 5.07
C PRO A 591 7.50 11.17 5.41
N ALA A 592 7.12 10.51 6.50
CA ALA A 592 7.85 9.36 7.05
C ALA A 592 7.99 8.17 6.07
N GLY A 593 6.92 7.80 5.36
CA GLY A 593 6.97 6.75 4.34
C GLY A 593 7.88 7.11 3.17
N ALA A 594 7.96 8.38 2.78
CA ALA A 594 8.88 8.85 1.74
C ALA A 594 10.33 8.79 2.19
N ILE A 595 10.64 9.21 3.42
CA ILE A 595 11.99 9.10 4.00
C ILE A 595 12.41 7.63 4.10
N SER A 596 11.50 6.76 4.54
CA SER A 596 11.73 5.31 4.53
C SER A 596 12.11 4.80 3.14
N LEU A 597 11.33 5.16 2.10
CA LEU A 597 11.61 4.77 0.71
C LEU A 597 12.94 5.33 0.20
N GLN A 598 13.27 6.58 0.52
CA GLN A 598 14.52 7.24 0.14
C GLN A 598 15.75 6.49 0.61
N ILE A 599 15.68 5.89 1.80
CA ILE A 599 16.78 5.15 2.39
C ILE A 599 16.76 3.71 1.88
N VAL A 600 15.66 2.98 2.09
CA VAL A 600 15.61 1.54 1.83
C VAL A 600 15.81 1.20 0.35
N ILE A 601 15.52 2.12 -0.58
CA ILE A 601 15.73 1.87 -2.01
C ILE A 601 17.21 1.63 -2.36
N TRP A 602 18.14 2.14 -1.54
CA TRP A 602 19.57 1.87 -1.71
C TRP A 602 19.96 0.43 -1.36
N SER A 603 19.04 -0.40 -0.84
CA SER A 603 19.24 -1.84 -0.75
C SER A 603 19.20 -2.53 -2.12
N ILE A 604 18.44 -1.99 -3.09
CA ILE A 604 18.24 -2.59 -4.42
C ILE A 604 19.55 -2.87 -5.17
N PRO A 605 20.50 -1.93 -5.29
CA PRO A 605 21.78 -2.20 -5.96
C PRO A 605 22.53 -3.40 -5.37
N PHE A 606 22.54 -3.54 -4.05
CA PHE A 606 23.20 -4.67 -3.38
C PHE A 606 22.38 -5.95 -3.49
N GLY A 607 21.06 -5.88 -3.26
CA GLY A 607 20.15 -7.02 -3.38
C GLY A 607 20.14 -7.64 -4.78
N TRP A 608 20.23 -6.83 -5.84
CA TRP A 608 20.30 -7.33 -7.22
C TRP A 608 21.65 -8.01 -7.51
N LEU A 609 22.75 -7.50 -6.95
CA LEU A 609 24.04 -8.18 -7.00
C LEU A 609 24.02 -9.50 -6.25
N ASN A 610 23.42 -9.53 -5.06
CA ASN A 610 23.23 -10.73 -4.28
C ASN A 610 22.36 -11.74 -5.02
N SER A 611 21.28 -11.29 -5.69
CA SER A 611 20.43 -12.14 -6.50
C SER A 611 21.24 -12.86 -7.57
N VAL A 612 21.97 -12.14 -8.43
CA VAL A 612 22.81 -12.76 -9.48
C VAL A 612 23.88 -13.67 -8.88
N THR A 613 24.54 -13.23 -7.80
CA THR A 613 25.61 -14.00 -7.14
C THR A 613 25.08 -15.30 -6.54
N ASN A 614 23.88 -15.29 -5.95
CA ASN A 614 23.24 -16.46 -5.39
C ASN A 614 23.05 -17.56 -6.45
N TYR A 615 22.50 -17.22 -7.62
CA TYR A 615 22.34 -18.20 -8.70
C TYR A 615 23.66 -18.82 -9.19
N VAL A 616 24.75 -18.05 -9.19
CA VAL A 616 26.08 -18.58 -9.52
C VAL A 616 26.59 -19.53 -8.44
N LEU A 617 26.37 -19.23 -7.17
CA LEU A 617 26.72 -20.14 -6.07
C LEU A 617 25.94 -21.46 -6.17
N ILE A 618 24.65 -21.40 -6.49
CA ILE A 618 23.83 -22.58 -6.74
C ILE A 618 24.38 -23.39 -7.93
N ALA A 619 24.72 -22.73 -9.03
CA ALA A 619 25.31 -23.39 -10.21
C ALA A 619 26.66 -24.08 -9.90
N LEU A 620 27.41 -23.59 -8.92
CA LEU A 620 28.67 -24.17 -8.43
C LEU A 620 28.50 -25.26 -7.36
N GLY A 621 27.25 -25.60 -6.96
CA GLY A 621 26.98 -26.55 -5.89
C GLY A 621 27.38 -26.05 -4.50
N LEU A 622 27.27 -24.73 -4.27
CA LEU A 622 27.61 -24.06 -3.01
C LEU A 622 26.36 -23.63 -2.21
N GLU A 623 25.22 -24.29 -2.40
CA GLU A 623 23.94 -23.92 -1.78
C GLU A 623 23.99 -23.88 -0.24
N ARG A 624 24.89 -24.63 0.40
CA ARG A 624 25.06 -24.59 1.87
C ARG A 624 25.66 -23.27 2.38
N ILE A 625 26.39 -22.56 1.54
CA ILE A 625 26.94 -21.25 1.89
C ILE A 625 25.83 -20.20 1.91
N GLU A 626 24.84 -20.34 1.03
CA GLU A 626 23.64 -19.49 1.02
C GLU A 626 22.95 -19.50 2.38
N THR A 627 22.66 -20.69 2.93
CA THR A 627 22.07 -20.85 4.26
C THR A 627 22.88 -20.14 5.33
N ARG A 628 24.21 -20.32 5.35
CA ARG A 628 25.10 -19.72 6.35
C ARG A 628 25.14 -18.19 6.23
N ALA A 629 25.12 -17.68 5.01
CA ALA A 629 25.12 -16.24 4.74
C ALA A 629 23.81 -15.61 5.21
N PHE A 630 22.67 -16.24 4.95
CA PHE A 630 21.38 -15.77 5.47
C PHE A 630 21.31 -15.83 7.00
N ILE A 631 21.84 -16.87 7.66
CA ILE A 631 21.93 -16.90 9.13
C ILE A 631 22.70 -15.68 9.64
N ALA A 632 23.88 -15.41 9.06
CA ALA A 632 24.68 -14.24 9.46
C ALA A 632 23.94 -12.91 9.18
N GLY A 633 23.27 -12.80 8.04
CA GLY A 633 22.49 -11.62 7.65
C GLY A 633 21.29 -11.38 8.55
N VAL A 634 20.54 -12.42 8.90
CA VAL A 634 19.39 -12.36 9.83
C VAL A 634 19.85 -12.00 11.23
N LEU A 635 20.93 -12.63 11.73
CA LEU A 635 21.48 -12.28 13.05
C LEU A 635 21.95 -10.83 13.09
N PHE A 636 22.64 -10.37 12.06
CA PHE A 636 23.04 -8.97 11.94
C PHE A 636 21.82 -8.04 11.92
N ASN A 637 20.76 -8.41 11.19
CA ASN A 637 19.53 -7.63 11.10
C ASN A 637 18.81 -7.54 12.46
N ILE A 638 18.60 -8.67 13.13
CA ILE A 638 17.95 -8.74 14.45
C ILE A 638 18.75 -7.97 15.49
N ILE A 639 20.08 -8.15 15.55
CA ILE A 639 20.93 -7.44 16.52
C ILE A 639 20.95 -5.94 16.23
N GLY A 640 21.09 -5.56 14.96
CA GLY A 640 21.08 -4.16 14.53
C GLY A 640 19.77 -3.47 14.91
N ASN A 641 18.63 -4.10 14.59
CA ASN A 641 17.32 -3.58 14.94
C ASN A 641 17.09 -3.58 16.46
N ALA A 642 17.48 -4.61 17.21
CA ALA A 642 17.32 -4.61 18.66
C ALA A 642 18.07 -3.44 19.34
N ILE A 643 19.22 -3.02 18.80
CA ILE A 643 20.02 -1.92 19.36
C ILE A 643 19.52 -0.55 18.89
N PHE A 644 19.21 -0.39 17.60
CA PHE A 644 19.00 0.92 16.99
C PHE A 644 17.53 1.28 16.74
N LEU A 645 16.62 0.30 16.66
CA LEU A 645 15.22 0.53 16.27
C LEU A 645 14.47 1.39 17.29
N ALA A 646 14.70 1.18 18.59
CA ALA A 646 14.07 1.99 19.64
C ALA A 646 14.43 3.48 19.55
N ARG A 647 15.64 3.81 19.06
CA ARG A 647 16.13 5.20 19.00
C ARG A 647 15.92 5.88 17.65
N TYR A 648 16.04 5.14 16.55
CA TYR A 648 16.01 5.70 15.19
C TYR A 648 14.85 5.18 14.35
N SER A 649 13.98 4.34 14.90
CA SER A 649 12.72 3.92 14.27
C SER A 649 12.94 3.34 12.85
N TYR A 650 12.04 3.61 11.90
CA TYR A 650 12.10 3.12 10.53
C TYR A 650 13.40 3.46 9.78
N VAL A 651 14.14 4.51 10.18
CA VAL A 651 15.45 4.84 9.62
C VAL A 651 16.48 3.77 9.98
N ALA A 652 16.49 3.29 11.23
CA ALA A 652 17.37 2.19 11.64
C ALA A 652 17.06 0.91 10.87
N ALA A 653 15.78 0.58 10.70
CA ALA A 653 15.39 -0.60 9.93
C ALA A 653 15.89 -0.51 8.48
N ALA A 654 15.63 0.61 7.80
CA ALA A 654 16.08 0.82 6.42
C ALA A 654 17.61 0.74 6.26
N VAL A 655 18.38 1.37 7.15
CA VAL A 655 19.86 1.30 7.12
C VAL A 655 20.36 -0.11 7.42
N THR A 656 19.75 -0.78 8.40
CA THR A 656 20.13 -2.15 8.78
C THR A 656 19.91 -3.11 7.62
N THR A 657 18.83 -2.98 6.85
CA THR A 657 18.58 -3.78 5.64
C THR A 657 19.67 -3.57 4.58
N ILE A 658 20.13 -2.34 4.33
CA ILE A 658 21.23 -2.07 3.39
C ILE A 658 22.52 -2.73 3.87
N LEU A 659 22.85 -2.58 5.16
CA LEU A 659 24.05 -3.18 5.74
C LEU A 659 23.99 -4.71 5.71
N SER A 660 22.83 -5.30 5.98
CA SER A 660 22.57 -6.73 5.87
C SER A 660 22.81 -7.27 4.45
N GLU A 661 22.40 -6.53 3.41
CA GLU A 661 22.69 -6.87 2.01
C GLU A 661 24.19 -6.81 1.70
N ILE A 662 24.91 -5.82 2.26
CA ILE A 662 26.38 -5.72 2.12
C ILE A 662 27.07 -6.91 2.81
N VAL A 663 26.60 -7.32 4.00
CA VAL A 663 27.12 -8.49 4.71
C VAL A 663 26.95 -9.77 3.87
N LEU A 664 25.77 -9.98 3.27
CA LEU A 664 25.53 -11.09 2.33
C LEU A 664 26.50 -11.06 1.16
N LEU A 665 26.66 -9.90 0.52
CA LEU A 665 27.55 -9.74 -0.63
C LEU A 665 29.01 -10.04 -0.27
N ALA A 666 29.45 -9.62 0.90
CA ALA A 666 30.79 -9.88 1.42
C ALA A 666 31.02 -11.39 1.62
N ILE A 667 30.06 -12.09 2.25
CA ILE A 667 30.13 -13.53 2.48
C ILE A 667 30.13 -14.28 1.14
N PHE A 668 29.20 -13.96 0.24
CA PHE A 668 29.12 -14.59 -1.08
C PHE A 668 30.42 -14.41 -1.87
N ASN A 669 30.95 -13.19 -1.90
CA ASN A 669 32.20 -12.90 -2.59
C ASN A 669 33.40 -13.66 -2.00
N TYR A 670 33.47 -13.77 -0.66
CA TYR A 670 34.54 -14.51 0.01
C TYR A 670 34.59 -15.97 -0.43
N TYR A 671 33.44 -16.65 -0.47
CA TYR A 671 33.37 -18.05 -0.89
C TYR A 671 33.50 -18.22 -2.40
N LEU A 672 32.93 -17.31 -3.18
CA LEU A 672 33.00 -17.37 -4.64
C LEU A 672 34.45 -17.31 -5.14
N ARG A 673 35.29 -16.46 -4.52
CA ARG A 673 36.73 -16.35 -4.83
C ARG A 673 37.52 -17.66 -4.67
N ARG A 674 37.00 -18.62 -3.91
CA ARG A 674 37.63 -19.93 -3.72
C ARG A 674 37.34 -20.90 -4.88
N LYS A 675 36.29 -20.67 -5.66
CA LYS A 675 35.84 -21.55 -6.76
C LYS A 675 35.91 -20.92 -8.14
N MET A 676 35.88 -19.59 -8.21
CA MET A 676 36.03 -18.83 -9.43
C MET A 676 37.09 -17.74 -9.23
N PRO A 677 37.87 -17.40 -10.26
CA PRO A 677 38.88 -16.37 -10.11
C PRO A 677 38.23 -14.99 -9.83
N ALA A 678 38.90 -14.17 -9.04
CA ALA A 678 38.28 -12.99 -8.40
C ALA A 678 37.74 -11.97 -9.40
N VAL A 679 36.48 -11.56 -9.23
CA VAL A 679 35.68 -10.66 -10.10
C VAL A 679 36.33 -9.30 -10.37
N GLY A 680 37.23 -8.82 -9.50
CA GLY A 680 37.85 -7.51 -9.63
C GLY A 680 36.83 -6.38 -9.42
N TRP A 681 36.11 -6.41 -8.29
CA TRP A 681 35.01 -5.50 -7.95
C TRP A 681 35.30 -4.03 -8.22
N VAL A 682 36.47 -3.53 -7.81
CA VAL A 682 36.84 -2.12 -8.06
C VAL A 682 36.77 -1.79 -9.54
N ARG A 683 37.35 -2.62 -10.41
CA ARG A 683 37.37 -2.42 -11.87
C ARG A 683 35.97 -2.55 -12.50
N LEU A 684 35.11 -3.38 -11.92
CA LEU A 684 33.73 -3.57 -12.39
C LEU A 684 32.81 -2.41 -11.97
N LEU A 685 33.02 -1.87 -10.77
CA LEU A 685 32.11 -0.91 -10.13
C LEU A 685 32.47 0.55 -10.35
N TYR A 686 33.76 0.90 -10.47
CA TYR A 686 34.16 2.32 -10.41
C TYR A 686 33.55 3.16 -11.53
N ARG A 687 33.49 2.67 -12.78
CA ARG A 687 32.90 3.45 -13.89
C ARG A 687 31.38 3.60 -13.76
N PRO A 688 30.59 2.53 -13.53
CA PRO A 688 29.15 2.68 -13.30
C PRO A 688 28.82 3.54 -12.08
N VAL A 689 29.56 3.39 -10.98
CA VAL A 689 29.35 4.17 -9.75
C VAL A 689 29.70 5.64 -10.00
N LEU A 690 30.82 5.96 -10.67
CA LEU A 690 31.17 7.36 -10.97
C LEU A 690 30.14 8.02 -11.90
N ALA A 691 29.67 7.31 -12.93
CA ALA A 691 28.59 7.78 -13.80
C ALA A 691 27.29 8.00 -13.01
N ALA A 692 26.94 7.07 -12.11
CA ALA A 692 25.75 7.19 -11.28
C ALA A 692 25.87 8.34 -10.28
N SER A 693 27.00 8.48 -9.59
CA SER A 693 27.23 9.55 -8.62
C SER A 693 27.19 10.93 -9.26
N SER A 694 27.80 11.10 -10.43
CA SER A 694 27.73 12.36 -11.19
C SER A 694 26.31 12.66 -11.66
N ALA A 695 25.59 11.66 -12.16
CA ALA A 695 24.18 11.81 -12.51
C ALA A 695 23.32 12.18 -11.29
N THR A 696 23.46 11.46 -10.17
CA THR A 696 22.72 11.74 -8.92
C THR A 696 23.01 13.14 -8.40
N ALA A 697 24.25 13.61 -8.45
CA ALA A 697 24.59 14.99 -8.07
C ALA A 697 23.82 16.01 -8.93
N VAL A 698 23.78 15.82 -10.25
CA VAL A 698 22.98 16.67 -11.15
C VAL A 698 21.49 16.54 -10.86
N MET A 699 21.00 15.33 -10.58
CA MET A 699 19.59 15.12 -10.22
C MET A 699 19.23 15.87 -8.94
N LEU A 700 20.08 15.82 -7.91
CA LEU A 700 19.88 16.55 -6.65
C LEU A 700 19.89 18.07 -6.85
N LEU A 701 20.78 18.59 -7.70
CA LEU A 701 20.82 20.01 -8.05
C LEU A 701 19.55 20.45 -8.79
N GLY A 702 19.10 19.68 -9.78
CA GLY A 702 17.87 19.97 -10.51
C GLY A 702 16.60 19.80 -9.66
N ALA A 703 16.64 18.89 -8.67
CA ALA A 703 15.54 18.65 -7.75
C ALA A 703 15.26 19.83 -6.80
N GLN A 704 16.21 20.76 -6.62
CA GLN A 704 15.98 22.02 -5.90
C GLN A 704 14.88 22.87 -6.55
N LEU A 705 14.67 22.73 -7.87
CA LEU A 705 13.58 23.38 -8.59
C LEU A 705 12.36 22.47 -8.67
N HIS A 706 12.55 21.25 -9.19
CA HIS A 706 11.50 20.25 -9.30
C HIS A 706 12.13 18.86 -9.49
N TRP A 707 11.63 17.83 -8.79
CA TRP A 707 12.19 16.48 -8.85
C TRP A 707 12.20 15.89 -10.28
N LEU A 708 11.16 16.15 -11.08
CA LEU A 708 11.11 15.77 -12.51
C LEU A 708 12.26 16.39 -13.32
N LEU A 709 12.58 17.66 -13.07
CA LEU A 709 13.69 18.33 -13.74
C LEU A 709 15.02 17.69 -13.34
N GLY A 710 15.19 17.37 -12.06
CA GLY A 710 16.32 16.59 -11.57
C GLY A 710 16.52 15.29 -12.35
N ILE A 711 15.47 14.45 -12.44
CA ILE A 711 15.53 13.18 -13.20
C ILE A 711 15.81 13.44 -14.69
N ALA A 712 15.12 14.40 -15.31
CA ALA A 712 15.27 14.72 -16.72
C ALA A 712 16.69 15.19 -17.09
N LEU A 713 17.37 15.92 -16.20
CA LEU A 713 18.76 16.36 -16.38
C LEU A 713 19.77 15.25 -16.05
N GLY A 714 19.49 14.43 -15.03
CA GLY A 714 20.42 13.40 -14.60
C GLY A 714 20.52 12.19 -15.53
N LEU A 715 19.41 11.76 -16.16
CA LEU A 715 19.44 10.59 -17.05
C LEU A 715 20.34 10.78 -18.29
N PRO A 716 20.33 11.94 -18.99
CA PRO A 716 21.30 12.24 -20.04
C PRO A 716 22.75 12.28 -19.53
N ILE A 717 23.00 12.84 -18.35
CA ILE A 717 24.34 12.87 -17.74
C ILE A 717 24.81 11.46 -17.42
N TYR A 718 23.92 10.60 -16.93
CA TYR A 718 24.21 9.20 -16.72
C TYR A 718 24.63 8.52 -18.03
N ALA A 719 23.82 8.67 -19.08
CA ALA A 719 24.12 8.10 -20.40
C ALA A 719 25.43 8.64 -20.99
N ALA A 720 25.69 9.94 -20.88
CA ALA A 720 26.93 10.56 -21.29
C ALA A 720 28.13 10.04 -20.47
N GLY A 721 27.97 9.90 -19.16
CA GLY A 721 28.98 9.33 -18.27
C GLY A 721 29.31 7.88 -18.62
N LEU A 722 28.31 7.07 -18.95
CA LEU A 722 28.53 5.69 -19.42
C LEU A 722 29.34 5.63 -20.71
N TRP A 723 29.09 6.58 -21.63
CA TRP A 723 29.81 6.68 -22.90
C TRP A 723 31.24 7.20 -22.71
N LEU A 724 31.41 8.32 -21.99
CA LEU A 724 32.70 8.99 -21.75
C LEU A 724 33.67 8.11 -20.96
N LEU A 725 33.18 7.35 -19.98
CA LEU A 725 34.02 6.45 -19.19
C LEU A 725 34.33 5.14 -19.92
N GLY A 726 33.79 4.95 -21.14
CA GLY A 726 33.95 3.74 -21.93
C GLY A 726 33.53 2.52 -21.13
N VAL A 727 32.32 2.54 -20.56
CA VAL A 727 31.90 1.51 -19.60
C VAL A 727 31.99 0.12 -20.23
N PHE A 728 31.52 -0.06 -21.46
CA PHE A 728 31.59 -1.35 -22.16
C PHE A 728 32.91 -1.57 -22.90
N ASN A 729 33.49 -2.76 -22.76
CA ASN A 729 34.66 -3.19 -23.53
C ASN A 729 34.22 -3.68 -24.93
N ALA A 730 35.14 -3.72 -25.91
CA ALA A 730 34.85 -4.18 -27.28
C ALA A 730 34.17 -5.57 -27.34
N THR A 731 34.58 -6.50 -26.47
CA THR A 731 33.98 -7.83 -26.35
C THR A 731 32.55 -7.80 -25.79
N GLU A 732 32.26 -6.88 -24.86
CA GLU A 732 30.91 -6.74 -24.31
C GLU A 732 29.98 -6.04 -25.30
N GLN A 733 30.51 -5.08 -26.07
CA GLN A 733 29.79 -4.42 -27.15
C GLN A 733 29.39 -5.40 -28.24
N SER A 734 30.27 -6.33 -28.64
CA SER A 734 29.94 -7.36 -29.63
C SER A 734 28.88 -8.35 -29.13
N ILE A 735 28.94 -8.75 -27.85
CA ILE A 735 27.91 -9.59 -27.22
C ILE A 735 26.56 -8.86 -27.18
N LEU A 736 26.54 -7.57 -26.81
CA LEU A 736 25.31 -6.76 -26.79
C LEU A 736 24.74 -6.53 -28.20
N ALA A 737 25.60 -6.34 -29.19
CA ALA A 737 25.19 -6.15 -30.59
C ALA A 737 24.48 -7.39 -31.17
N GLN A 738 24.80 -8.60 -30.70
CA GLN A 738 24.12 -9.84 -31.10
C GLN A 738 22.72 -9.98 -30.49
N VAL A 739 22.43 -9.28 -29.40
CA VAL A 739 21.14 -9.35 -28.68
C VAL A 739 20.19 -8.21 -29.10
N LEU A 740 20.72 -7.06 -29.51
CA LEU A 740 19.93 -5.90 -29.90
C LEU A 740 19.37 -6.03 -31.33
N PRO A 741 18.17 -5.48 -31.62
CA PRO A 741 17.68 -5.37 -32.99
C PRO A 741 18.70 -4.62 -33.87
N HIS A 742 19.02 -5.16 -35.05
CA HIS A 742 20.12 -4.67 -35.91
C HIS A 742 20.10 -3.15 -36.15
N ARG A 743 18.91 -2.54 -36.27
CA ARG A 743 18.75 -1.08 -36.44
C ARG A 743 19.24 -0.26 -35.24
N LEU A 744 19.11 -0.79 -34.02
CA LEU A 744 19.56 -0.14 -32.80
C LEU A 744 21.07 -0.31 -32.59
N ALA A 745 21.60 -1.50 -32.92
CA ALA A 745 23.03 -1.80 -32.85
C ALA A 745 23.87 -0.89 -33.77
N VAL A 746 23.36 -0.61 -34.98
CA VAL A 746 23.99 0.32 -35.95
C VAL A 746 23.97 1.76 -35.44
N ARG A 747 22.86 2.23 -34.86
CA ARG A 747 22.76 3.60 -34.34
C ARG A 747 23.64 3.87 -33.12
N LEU A 748 23.96 2.85 -32.34
CA LEU A 748 24.83 2.96 -31.17
C LEU A 748 26.31 2.71 -31.52
N GLY A 749 26.66 2.51 -32.80
CA GLY A 749 28.04 2.26 -33.23
C GLY A 749 28.60 0.93 -32.75
N MET A 750 27.74 -0.06 -32.44
CA MET A 750 28.13 -1.36 -31.89
C MET A 750 28.23 -2.47 -32.96
N SER A 751 27.85 -2.18 -34.20
CA SER A 751 28.12 -3.05 -35.35
C SER A 751 29.24 -2.47 -36.20
N GLY A 752 30.37 -3.18 -36.26
CA GLY A 752 31.37 -3.00 -37.31
C GLY A 752 30.97 -3.73 -38.58
#